data_AF-A0A9D5HIB7-F1
#
_entry.id   AF-A0A9D5HIB7-F1
#
_cell.length_a   1.000
_cell.length_b   1.000
_cell.length_c   1.000
_cell.angle_alpha   90.00
_cell.angle_beta   90.00
_cell.angle_gamma   90.00
#
_symmetry.space_group_name_H-M   'P 1'
#
loop_
_entity.id
_entity.type
_entity.pdbx_description
1 polymer ?
#
loop_
_entity_poly.entity_id
_entity_poly.type
_entity_poly.pdbx_seq_one_letter_code
_entity_poly.pdbx_strand_id
1 'polypeptide(L)'
;MVGRFFFLILVLFALLGFLVDAKTHRILLDTDVDTDDFLAILYLLKQNRSVIDLKAITISANAWTDAGHAVNQVYDLLYMMDRDDIAVGVGGDGGILENGTILPNVGGYLPLIEQGMSTAGNCRYRQAIPIGSTGRLDINTNYGIRRGFLPQGTRKYSPLLQPTTQQVMIDTISAGPTTVFIIGSHTNFALFLMTNPHLKKNVEHIYVMGGGVRSMNPTGCCPKKSNSSCIPQQCGDRGNIFTSYHSNPYAEFNMFGDPFAAYQVFHSGIPITLVPLDATNTIPVNKKFFMTFEQNQATYEAQYCFQSLKFTRDTWFDNQFYTSFFMWDSFTSGVAVSTMLNAHNKNGENEFAEMHYLNITVVTSNKPYGVHDGSNPFFDGRNIPKFNLQKNGVHSGHVQTGIQDPFCQVKGKDKGKCEKLFVCLLLTKFKPNKDAQSPLDREYFISFLSDLNLPKQSGRFNFSTQFPYYREVLYKPSFSKRKLGKPVIFDMDMSAGDFLTLIYLLKVPVELIDIRGILVSGNGWANAATIDIIYDVLHMMGRDDIPVGLGNITAQGTPSLSCTYVKAIPHGSGGFIDSDTLYGLGRMLPRSPRRYTAENSVDHGAPRNTEHPELRQVSAFEVWQSIKKAVYPKDKITILTNGPLTNLANVLLFDDNAGAVIKEVFIVGGHIPKDKGQKGNVFTVPSNKYLGIQHVS
;
A
#
# COMPACT_ATOMS: atom_id res chain seq x y z
N MET A 1 4.54 36.11 61.97
CA MET A 1 4.93 36.27 60.54
C MET A 1 5.77 35.12 59.99
N VAL A 2 6.55 34.40 60.80
CA VAL A 2 7.45 33.32 60.34
C VAL A 2 6.72 32.04 59.89
N GLY A 3 5.58 31.69 60.50
CA GLY A 3 4.83 30.46 60.14
C GLY A 3 4.10 30.51 58.80
N ARG A 4 3.69 31.70 58.32
CA ARG A 4 3.05 31.87 57.00
C ARG A 4 4.06 31.81 55.86
N PHE A 5 5.31 32.18 56.11
CA PHE A 5 6.38 32.15 55.11
C PHE A 5 6.87 30.72 54.83
N PHE A 6 6.96 29.89 55.88
CA PHE A 6 7.28 28.47 55.74
C PHE A 6 6.18 27.67 55.01
N PHE A 7 4.91 28.01 55.25
CA PHE A 7 3.79 27.35 54.56
C PHE A 7 3.75 27.70 53.07
N LEU A 8 4.06 28.95 52.70
CA LEU A 8 4.14 29.38 51.30
C LEU A 8 5.32 28.72 50.56
N ILE A 9 6.47 28.53 51.20
CA ILE A 9 7.63 27.84 50.62
C ILE A 9 7.34 26.33 50.45
N LEU A 10 6.71 25.68 51.43
CA LEU A 10 6.30 24.28 51.32
C LEU A 10 5.23 24.05 50.24
N VAL A 11 4.30 24.99 50.06
CA VAL A 11 3.31 24.94 48.98
C VAL A 11 3.96 25.19 47.62
N LEU A 12 4.95 26.09 47.53
CA LEU A 12 5.74 26.30 46.30
C LEU A 12 6.61 25.09 45.95
N PHE A 13 7.25 24.44 46.93
CA PHE A 13 7.99 23.20 46.71
C PHE A 13 7.08 21.99 46.44
N ALA A 14 5.88 21.95 47.01
CA ALA A 14 4.88 20.96 46.64
C ALA A 14 4.37 21.20 45.21
N LEU A 15 4.10 22.44 44.81
CA LEU A 15 3.70 22.79 43.44
C LEU A 15 4.84 22.56 42.42
N LEU A 16 6.10 22.78 42.79
CA LEU A 16 7.27 22.45 41.97
C LEU A 16 7.57 20.94 41.94
N GLY A 17 7.22 20.19 42.99
CA GLY A 17 7.36 18.74 43.07
C GLY A 17 6.34 17.94 42.27
N PHE A 18 5.31 18.59 41.72
CA PHE A 18 4.31 17.96 40.85
C PHE A 18 4.50 18.27 39.35
N LEU A 19 5.55 18.99 38.97
CA LEU A 19 6.01 19.04 37.58
C LEU A 19 6.99 17.90 37.35
N VAL A 20 6.48 16.66 37.41
CA VAL A 20 7.15 15.56 36.69
C VAL A 20 6.97 15.91 35.22
N ASP A 21 8.02 16.43 34.59
CA ASP A 21 8.05 16.68 33.16
C ASP A 21 7.85 15.31 32.48
N ALA A 22 6.62 15.05 32.03
CA ALA A 22 6.28 13.78 31.42
C ALA A 22 7.13 13.65 30.14
N LYS A 23 8.02 12.65 30.10
CA LYS A 23 8.92 12.45 28.96
C LYS A 23 8.11 12.39 27.67
N THR A 24 8.33 13.34 26.76
CA THR A 24 7.76 13.28 25.41
C THR A 24 8.49 12.21 24.61
N HIS A 25 7.73 11.25 24.08
CA HIS A 25 8.21 10.19 23.21
C HIS A 25 8.09 10.63 21.75
N ARG A 26 9.23 10.81 21.09
CA ARG A 26 9.30 11.11 19.65
C ARG A 26 9.15 9.82 18.85
N ILE A 27 8.22 9.80 17.91
CA ILE A 27 7.92 8.61 17.10
C ILE A 27 8.24 8.87 15.64
N LEU A 28 8.90 7.89 15.02
CA LEU A 28 8.96 7.71 13.57
C LEU A 28 8.19 6.45 13.21
N LEU A 29 7.25 6.56 12.27
CA LEU A 29 6.44 5.44 11.79
C LEU A 29 6.85 5.06 10.36
N ASP A 30 7.25 3.81 10.13
CA ASP A 30 7.49 3.23 8.81
C ASP A 30 6.34 2.26 8.47
N THR A 31 5.65 2.51 7.36
CA THR A 31 4.33 1.94 7.03
C THR A 31 4.22 1.66 5.53
N ASP A 32 3.40 0.68 5.15
CA ASP A 32 3.05 0.39 3.74
C ASP A 32 1.64 0.83 3.34
N VAL A 33 0.96 1.59 4.20
CA VAL A 33 -0.19 2.44 3.86
C VAL A 33 -1.35 1.62 3.26
N ASP A 34 -1.71 0.52 3.92
CA ASP A 34 -2.95 -0.23 3.72
C ASP A 34 -4.02 0.15 4.78
N THR A 35 -5.15 -0.53 4.75
CA THR A 35 -6.35 -0.25 5.54
C THR A 35 -6.09 -0.29 7.03
N ASP A 36 -5.35 -1.29 7.50
CA ASP A 36 -4.96 -1.43 8.90
C ASP A 36 -3.88 -0.42 9.33
N ASP A 37 -3.00 0.01 8.43
CA ASP A 37 -2.11 1.15 8.68
C ASP A 37 -2.89 2.45 8.88
N PHE A 38 -3.99 2.68 8.14
CA PHE A 38 -4.81 3.89 8.35
C PHE A 38 -5.34 3.95 9.77
N LEU A 39 -5.77 2.80 10.32
CA LEU A 39 -6.22 2.68 11.70
C LEU A 39 -5.08 3.03 12.67
N ALA A 40 -3.85 2.56 12.39
CA ALA A 40 -2.67 2.84 13.19
C ALA A 40 -2.25 4.32 13.16
N ILE A 41 -2.15 4.89 11.96
CA ILE A 41 -1.80 6.30 11.74
C ILE A 41 -2.80 7.20 12.46
N LEU A 42 -4.11 7.00 12.23
CA LEU A 42 -5.14 7.84 12.84
C LEU A 42 -5.18 7.64 14.36
N TYR A 43 -5.01 6.42 14.88
CA TYR A 43 -4.86 6.18 16.31
C TYR A 43 -3.69 6.96 16.92
N LEU A 44 -2.51 6.98 16.27
CA LEU A 44 -1.33 7.73 16.73
C LEU A 44 -1.56 9.24 16.69
N LEU A 45 -2.23 9.76 15.66
CA LEU A 45 -2.54 11.20 15.53
C LEU A 45 -3.54 11.69 16.59
N LYS A 46 -4.32 10.78 17.18
CA LYS A 46 -5.25 11.04 18.31
C LYS A 46 -4.59 11.05 19.68
N GLN A 47 -3.36 10.55 19.79
CA GLN A 47 -2.66 10.53 21.07
C GLN A 47 -2.24 11.93 21.50
N ASN A 48 -2.14 12.16 22.81
CA ASN A 48 -1.75 13.45 23.37
C ASN A 48 -0.32 13.84 22.93
N ARG A 49 -0.22 14.88 22.10
CA ARG A 49 1.04 15.34 21.46
C ARG A 49 2.14 15.72 22.46
N SER A 50 1.78 16.12 23.68
CA SER A 50 2.76 16.45 24.71
C SER A 50 3.50 15.23 25.25
N VAL A 51 2.95 14.02 25.04
CA VAL A 51 3.51 12.76 25.53
C VAL A 51 3.89 11.84 24.37
N ILE A 52 3.05 11.74 23.35
CA ILE A 52 3.23 10.90 22.15
C ILE A 52 3.31 11.83 20.94
N ASP A 53 4.52 12.04 20.42
CA ASP A 53 4.79 13.03 19.40
C ASP A 53 5.28 12.36 18.11
N LEU A 54 4.34 12.05 17.22
CA LEU A 54 4.64 11.55 15.88
C LEU A 54 5.32 12.66 15.07
N LYS A 55 6.59 12.44 14.73
CA LYS A 55 7.45 13.39 14.00
C LYS A 55 7.50 13.13 12.51
N ALA A 56 7.52 11.85 12.14
CA ALA A 56 7.73 11.45 10.77
C ALA A 56 6.96 10.17 10.42
N ILE A 57 6.55 10.10 9.15
CA ILE A 57 6.00 8.91 8.51
C ILE A 57 6.87 8.58 7.31
N THR A 58 7.33 7.35 7.18
CA THR A 58 8.08 6.87 6.03
C THR A 58 7.34 5.72 5.35
N ILE A 59 7.33 5.73 4.02
CA ILE A 59 6.51 4.82 3.22
C ILE A 59 7.38 3.72 2.62
N SER A 60 7.04 2.47 2.92
CA SER A 60 7.59 1.26 2.30
C SER A 60 6.74 0.89 1.08
N ALA A 61 7.13 1.36 -0.10
CA ALA A 61 6.41 1.11 -1.35
C ALA A 61 6.61 -0.32 -1.91
N ASN A 62 7.47 -1.13 -1.30
CA ASN A 62 7.66 -2.55 -1.61
C ASN A 62 6.59 -3.44 -0.94
N ALA A 63 5.31 -3.05 -1.00
CA ALA A 63 4.21 -3.76 -0.33
C ALA A 63 2.85 -3.39 -0.95
N TRP A 64 1.78 -3.30 -0.13
CA TRP A 64 0.37 -3.23 -0.54
C TRP A 64 0.00 -1.98 -1.34
N THR A 65 0.73 -0.89 -1.14
CA THR A 65 0.51 0.38 -1.84
C THR A 65 1.56 0.66 -2.91
N ASP A 66 1.22 1.48 -3.90
CA ASP A 66 2.16 2.15 -4.79
C ASP A 66 2.49 3.57 -4.28
N ALA A 67 3.76 3.95 -4.40
CA ALA A 67 4.32 5.14 -3.77
C ALA A 67 3.55 6.44 -4.05
N GLY A 68 3.13 6.66 -5.31
CA GLY A 68 2.42 7.89 -5.70
C GLY A 68 1.06 8.02 -5.02
N HIS A 69 0.33 6.91 -4.91
CA HIS A 69 -0.95 6.83 -4.23
C HIS A 69 -0.80 6.96 -2.71
N ALA A 70 0.19 6.27 -2.13
CA ALA A 70 0.49 6.30 -0.70
C ALA A 70 0.83 7.70 -0.19
N VAL A 71 1.76 8.40 -0.85
CA VAL A 71 2.17 9.77 -0.48
C VAL A 71 0.96 10.69 -0.46
N ASN A 72 0.17 10.60 -1.51
CA ASN A 72 -1.04 11.38 -1.65
C ASN A 72 -2.02 11.09 -0.50
N GLN A 73 -2.26 9.82 -0.18
CA GLN A 73 -3.15 9.42 0.90
C GLN A 73 -2.67 9.88 2.27
N VAL A 74 -1.38 9.72 2.58
CA VAL A 74 -0.79 10.20 3.84
C VAL A 74 -0.91 11.72 3.94
N TYR A 75 -0.68 12.47 2.87
CA TYR A 75 -0.90 13.92 2.88
C TYR A 75 -2.36 14.31 3.11
N ASP A 76 -3.32 13.58 2.55
CA ASP A 76 -4.74 13.85 2.74
C ASP A 76 -5.17 13.55 4.19
N LEU A 77 -4.64 12.48 4.79
CA LEU A 77 -4.85 12.15 6.22
C LEU A 77 -4.22 13.18 7.16
N LEU A 78 -2.97 13.59 6.91
CA LEU A 78 -2.28 14.59 7.72
C LEU A 78 -2.97 15.96 7.64
N TYR A 79 -3.44 16.35 6.46
CA TYR A 79 -4.19 17.57 6.28
C TYR A 79 -5.52 17.53 7.05
N MET A 80 -6.27 16.41 6.97
CA MET A 80 -7.49 16.22 7.77
C MET A 80 -7.22 16.40 9.25
N MET A 81 -6.10 15.87 9.76
CA MET A 81 -5.76 15.89 11.17
C MET A 81 -5.07 17.19 11.64
N ASP A 82 -4.93 18.19 10.77
CA ASP A 82 -4.17 19.43 11.05
C ASP A 82 -2.73 19.12 11.50
N ARG A 83 -2.07 18.24 10.72
CA ARG A 83 -0.72 17.68 11.00
C ARG A 83 0.22 17.74 9.80
N ASP A 84 0.12 18.80 9.01
CA ASP A 84 1.07 19.05 7.91
C ASP A 84 2.51 19.31 8.39
N ASP A 85 2.72 19.48 9.70
CA ASP A 85 4.04 19.53 10.35
C ASP A 85 4.80 18.19 10.31
N ILE A 86 4.11 17.06 10.12
CA ILE A 86 4.74 15.74 10.07
C ILE A 86 5.49 15.57 8.75
N ALA A 87 6.79 15.23 8.86
CA ALA A 87 7.62 14.89 7.71
C ALA A 87 7.15 13.57 7.08
N VAL A 88 7.09 13.51 5.75
CA VAL A 88 6.72 12.29 5.02
C VAL A 88 7.83 11.95 4.03
N GLY A 89 8.42 10.78 4.22
CA GLY A 89 9.45 10.24 3.34
C GLY A 89 8.89 9.09 2.50
N VAL A 90 9.27 9.04 1.23
CA VAL A 90 8.93 7.90 0.35
C VAL A 90 10.14 7.53 -0.46
N GLY A 91 10.47 6.23 -0.45
CA GLY A 91 11.50 5.66 -1.30
C GLY A 91 12.79 6.48 -1.38
N GLY A 92 13.46 6.36 -2.51
CA GLY A 92 14.73 6.99 -2.80
C GLY A 92 15.30 6.43 -4.11
N ASP A 93 15.69 7.33 -5.02
CA ASP A 93 16.13 6.97 -6.38
C ASP A 93 17.61 6.55 -6.45
N GLY A 94 18.31 6.55 -5.32
CA GLY A 94 19.63 5.93 -5.20
C GLY A 94 19.58 4.43 -5.43
N GLY A 95 20.73 3.85 -5.80
CA GLY A 95 20.86 2.41 -6.07
C GLY A 95 21.86 1.68 -5.18
N ILE A 96 21.85 0.36 -5.27
CA ILE A 96 22.86 -0.52 -4.68
C ILE A 96 23.76 -1.04 -5.81
N LEU A 97 25.06 -0.71 -5.75
CA LEU A 97 26.04 -1.17 -6.73
C LEU A 97 26.19 -2.70 -6.69
N GLU A 98 26.77 -3.26 -7.76
CA GLU A 98 27.02 -4.70 -7.89
C GLU A 98 27.82 -5.27 -6.72
N ASN A 99 28.76 -4.52 -6.15
CA ASN A 99 29.53 -4.97 -4.98
C ASN A 99 28.78 -4.83 -3.63
N GLY A 100 27.53 -4.37 -3.64
CA GLY A 100 26.72 -4.12 -2.44
C GLY A 100 26.94 -2.75 -1.80
N THR A 101 27.68 -1.83 -2.42
CA THR A 101 27.78 -0.45 -1.93
C THR A 101 26.42 0.24 -2.07
N ILE A 102 25.87 0.71 -0.96
CA ILE A 102 24.61 1.46 -0.91
C ILE A 102 24.92 2.93 -1.20
N LEU A 103 24.33 3.49 -2.25
CA LEU A 103 24.47 4.91 -2.56
C LEU A 103 23.60 5.78 -1.64
N PRO A 104 23.83 7.10 -1.57
CA PRO A 104 22.92 8.01 -0.86
C PRO A 104 21.49 7.93 -1.43
N ASN A 105 20.49 8.23 -0.58
CA ASN A 105 19.08 8.29 -0.99
C ASN A 105 18.54 7.02 -1.64
N VAL A 106 19.04 5.84 -1.25
CA VAL A 106 18.44 4.55 -1.62
C VAL A 106 17.19 4.32 -0.77
N GLY A 107 16.05 4.04 -1.40
CA GLY A 107 14.80 3.79 -0.66
C GLY A 107 14.21 2.40 -0.82
N GLY A 108 13.15 2.12 -0.08
CA GLY A 108 12.44 0.84 -0.07
C GLY A 108 11.38 0.69 -1.16
N TYR A 109 11.72 1.03 -2.41
CA TYR A 109 10.86 0.70 -3.57
C TYR A 109 10.90 -0.79 -3.93
N LEU A 110 12.01 -1.45 -3.63
CA LEU A 110 12.29 -2.86 -3.91
C LEU A 110 12.97 -3.48 -2.69
N PRO A 111 12.86 -4.80 -2.48
CA PRO A 111 13.57 -5.47 -1.40
C PRO A 111 15.07 -5.50 -1.69
N LEU A 112 15.89 -5.48 -0.65
CA LEU A 112 17.37 -5.41 -0.71
C LEU A 112 17.99 -6.46 -1.64
N ILE A 113 17.37 -7.65 -1.72
CA ILE A 113 17.86 -8.75 -2.54
C ILE A 113 17.61 -8.55 -4.04
N GLU A 114 16.59 -7.76 -4.41
CA GLU A 114 16.26 -7.42 -5.80
C GLU A 114 16.79 -6.04 -6.20
N GLN A 115 17.20 -5.23 -5.23
CA GLN A 115 17.62 -3.86 -5.47
C GLN A 115 18.99 -3.79 -6.18
N GLY A 116 19.02 -2.93 -7.20
CA GLY A 116 20.21 -2.63 -7.99
C GLY A 116 20.35 -1.13 -8.20
N MET A 117 20.91 -0.73 -9.34
CA MET A 117 21.07 0.69 -9.70
C MET A 117 19.78 1.37 -10.18
N SER A 118 18.71 0.61 -10.38
CA SER A 118 17.40 1.13 -10.76
C SER A 118 16.35 0.79 -9.72
N THR A 119 15.29 1.59 -9.70
CA THR A 119 14.04 1.28 -8.99
C THR A 119 13.09 0.43 -9.84
N ALA A 120 13.49 0.05 -11.06
CA ALA A 120 12.90 -1.04 -11.83
C ALA A 120 13.53 -2.36 -11.39
N GLY A 121 12.73 -3.41 -11.26
CA GLY A 121 13.21 -4.68 -10.76
C GLY A 121 12.16 -5.77 -10.88
N ASN A 122 12.58 -7.01 -10.63
CA ASN A 122 11.61 -8.08 -10.43
C ASN A 122 10.77 -7.79 -9.18
N CYS A 123 9.66 -8.51 -9.04
CA CYS A 123 8.70 -8.28 -7.97
C CYS A 123 8.54 -9.53 -7.09
N ARG A 124 9.59 -10.34 -6.95
CA ARG A 124 9.57 -11.70 -6.35
C ARG A 124 8.68 -11.83 -5.12
N TYR A 125 8.79 -10.91 -4.18
CA TYR A 125 7.96 -10.87 -2.99
C TYR A 125 6.64 -10.12 -3.25
N ARG A 126 6.68 -9.01 -3.97
CA ARG A 126 5.47 -8.24 -4.30
C ARG A 126 4.42 -9.00 -5.16
N GLN A 127 4.78 -10.14 -5.77
CA GLN A 127 3.84 -11.10 -6.39
C GLN A 127 2.79 -11.64 -5.40
N ALA A 128 3.00 -11.47 -4.10
CA ALA A 128 2.02 -11.84 -3.09
C ALA A 128 0.75 -10.98 -3.09
N ILE A 129 0.80 -9.82 -3.72
CA ILE A 129 -0.32 -8.88 -3.74
C ILE A 129 -0.93 -8.89 -5.15
N PRO A 130 -2.24 -9.14 -5.28
CA PRO A 130 -2.95 -8.96 -6.53
C PRO A 130 -2.78 -7.52 -7.05
N ILE A 131 -2.63 -7.35 -8.36
CA ILE A 131 -2.50 -5.99 -8.93
C ILE A 131 -3.86 -5.26 -8.96
N GLY A 132 -4.96 -6.01 -8.99
CA GLY A 132 -6.30 -5.49 -9.31
C GLY A 132 -7.25 -5.60 -8.13
N SER A 133 -8.43 -6.16 -8.38
CA SER A 133 -9.44 -6.39 -7.35
C SER A 133 -8.83 -7.13 -6.14
N THR A 134 -9.20 -6.67 -4.95
CA THR A 134 -8.73 -7.09 -3.64
C THR A 134 -7.21 -6.96 -3.42
N GLY A 135 -6.55 -6.13 -4.24
CA GLY A 135 -5.12 -5.85 -4.13
C GLY A 135 -4.80 -4.39 -4.44
N ARG A 136 -3.67 -4.13 -5.10
CA ARG A 136 -3.09 -2.76 -5.19
C ARG A 136 -4.03 -1.71 -5.75
N LEU A 137 -4.82 -2.02 -6.79
CA LEU A 137 -5.80 -1.07 -7.35
C LEU A 137 -6.78 -0.57 -6.27
N ASP A 138 -7.32 -1.50 -5.49
CA ASP A 138 -8.27 -1.19 -4.43
C ASP A 138 -7.59 -0.46 -3.28
N ILE A 139 -6.40 -0.90 -2.85
CA ILE A 139 -5.66 -0.27 -1.76
C ILE A 139 -5.21 1.15 -2.14
N ASN A 140 -4.67 1.36 -3.34
CA ASN A 140 -4.20 2.66 -3.83
C ASN A 140 -5.30 3.73 -3.88
N THR A 141 -6.54 3.32 -4.13
CA THR A 141 -7.71 4.22 -4.12
C THR A 141 -8.43 4.24 -2.78
N ASN A 142 -8.03 3.34 -1.86
CA ASN A 142 -8.81 2.90 -0.71
C ASN A 142 -10.27 2.67 -1.10
N TYR A 143 -10.49 1.78 -2.08
CA TYR A 143 -11.79 1.43 -2.65
C TYR A 143 -12.59 2.64 -3.18
N GLY A 144 -11.91 3.73 -3.54
CA GLY A 144 -12.50 5.02 -3.93
C GLY A 144 -12.82 5.97 -2.78
N ILE A 145 -12.74 5.50 -1.53
CA ILE A 145 -13.07 6.29 -0.33
C ILE A 145 -12.12 7.46 -0.17
N ARG A 146 -10.83 7.30 -0.50
CA ARG A 146 -9.85 8.39 -0.45
C ARG A 146 -10.38 9.64 -1.16
N ARG A 147 -10.93 9.46 -2.38
CA ARG A 147 -11.50 10.54 -3.19
C ARG A 147 -12.96 10.87 -2.94
N GLY A 148 -13.73 10.08 -2.20
CA GLY A 148 -15.06 10.53 -1.75
C GLY A 148 -15.03 11.23 -0.39
N PHE A 149 -14.07 10.88 0.45
CA PHE A 149 -14.09 11.24 1.86
C PHE A 149 -12.97 12.20 2.24
N LEU A 150 -11.70 11.90 1.90
CA LEU A 150 -10.60 12.69 2.45
C LEU A 150 -10.54 14.10 1.87
N PRO A 151 -10.12 15.09 2.68
CA PRO A 151 -9.86 16.43 2.20
C PRO A 151 -8.56 16.45 1.41
N GLN A 152 -8.34 17.50 0.61
CA GLN A 152 -7.09 17.69 -0.12
C GLN A 152 -6.36 18.92 0.40
N GLY A 153 -5.18 18.71 0.97
CA GLY A 153 -4.31 19.77 1.47
C GLY A 153 -3.47 20.44 0.38
N THR A 154 -2.70 21.46 0.80
CA THR A 154 -1.77 22.19 -0.08
C THR A 154 -0.51 21.38 -0.41
N ARG A 155 -0.12 20.44 0.48
CA ARG A 155 0.98 19.52 0.22
C ARG A 155 0.67 18.64 -0.98
N LYS A 156 1.67 18.42 -1.81
CA LYS A 156 1.61 17.53 -2.97
C LYS A 156 2.94 16.85 -3.16
N TYR A 157 2.91 15.66 -3.75
CA TYR A 157 4.11 15.10 -4.36
C TYR A 157 4.68 16.10 -5.36
N SER A 158 6.01 16.26 -5.35
CA SER A 158 6.71 17.03 -6.36
C SER A 158 7.95 16.23 -6.78
N PRO A 159 8.13 15.98 -8.09
CA PRO A 159 9.36 15.39 -8.59
C PRO A 159 10.57 16.15 -8.05
N LEU A 160 11.63 15.41 -7.71
CA LEU A 160 12.92 15.92 -7.20
C LEU A 160 12.90 16.63 -5.82
N LEU A 161 11.72 17.07 -5.34
CA LEU A 161 11.57 17.77 -4.07
C LEU A 161 10.92 16.91 -2.98
N GLN A 162 10.28 15.81 -3.36
CA GLN A 162 9.71 14.85 -2.41
C GLN A 162 10.83 14.30 -1.52
N PRO A 163 10.75 14.46 -0.19
CA PRO A 163 11.73 13.88 0.71
C PRO A 163 11.80 12.36 0.57
N THR A 164 13.01 11.83 0.48
CA THR A 164 13.26 10.40 0.49
C THR A 164 13.06 9.84 1.90
N THR A 165 12.78 8.55 2.00
CA THR A 165 12.71 7.87 3.31
C THR A 165 14.02 8.04 4.08
N GLN A 166 15.17 7.91 3.41
CA GLN A 166 16.47 8.06 4.09
C GLN A 166 16.67 9.47 4.64
N GLN A 167 16.32 10.51 3.87
CA GLN A 167 16.43 11.89 4.34
C GLN A 167 15.57 12.11 5.59
N VAL A 168 14.31 11.68 5.55
CA VAL A 168 13.37 11.84 6.68
C VAL A 168 13.82 11.05 7.92
N MET A 169 14.31 9.82 7.75
CA MET A 169 14.85 9.03 8.86
C MET A 169 16.08 9.69 9.48
N ILE A 170 17.03 10.14 8.66
CA ILE A 170 18.26 10.82 9.12
C ILE A 170 17.91 12.09 9.89
N ASP A 171 17.07 12.96 9.32
CA ASP A 171 16.70 14.24 9.95
C ASP A 171 15.97 14.02 11.27
N THR A 172 15.03 13.06 11.31
CA THR A 172 14.23 12.79 12.50
C THR A 172 15.07 12.21 13.64
N ILE A 173 15.90 11.21 13.34
CA ILE A 173 16.68 10.45 14.32
C ILE A 173 17.92 11.23 14.77
N SER A 174 18.55 12.00 13.88
CA SER A 174 19.67 12.88 14.26
C SER A 174 19.22 14.01 15.20
N ALA A 175 17.98 14.48 15.07
CA ALA A 175 17.42 15.55 15.90
C ALA A 175 17.06 15.12 17.34
N GLY A 176 17.18 13.84 17.71
CA GLY A 176 17.07 13.40 19.09
C GLY A 176 16.63 11.94 19.27
N PRO A 177 16.59 11.45 20.53
CA PRO A 177 16.12 10.12 20.87
C PRO A 177 14.73 9.86 20.27
N THR A 178 14.60 8.77 19.51
CA THR A 178 13.41 8.46 18.73
C THR A 178 13.03 6.99 18.89
N THR A 179 11.76 6.71 19.12
CA THR A 179 11.18 5.37 19.04
C THR A 179 10.70 5.13 17.62
N VAL A 180 11.05 3.98 17.04
CA VAL A 180 10.71 3.64 15.66
C VAL A 180 9.63 2.56 15.63
N PHE A 181 8.57 2.79 14.88
CA PHE A 181 7.49 1.84 14.65
C PHE A 181 7.65 1.34 13.22
N ILE A 182 7.77 0.03 13.03
CA ILE A 182 7.87 -0.59 11.71
C ILE A 182 6.64 -1.48 11.58
N ILE A 183 5.66 -1.00 10.82
CA ILE A 183 4.40 -1.71 10.54
C ILE A 183 4.29 -2.13 9.06
N GLY A 184 5.27 -1.78 8.22
CA GLY A 184 5.43 -2.33 6.87
C GLY A 184 6.69 -3.19 6.71
N SER A 185 7.15 -3.34 5.47
CA SER A 185 8.41 -4.06 5.18
C SER A 185 9.63 -3.33 5.77
N HIS A 186 10.59 -4.10 6.30
CA HIS A 186 11.73 -3.55 7.05
C HIS A 186 12.78 -2.83 6.19
N THR A 187 12.57 -2.79 4.87
CA THR A 187 13.53 -2.35 3.85
C THR A 187 14.13 -0.98 4.14
N ASN A 188 13.26 -0.01 4.42
CA ASN A 188 13.64 1.38 4.67
C ASN A 188 14.57 1.52 5.88
N PHE A 189 14.20 0.91 7.00
CA PHE A 189 14.96 1.02 8.24
C PHE A 189 16.25 0.21 8.20
N ALA A 190 16.27 -0.95 7.52
CA ALA A 190 17.50 -1.70 7.27
C ALA A 190 18.52 -0.88 6.47
N LEU A 191 18.08 -0.22 5.38
CA LEU A 191 18.92 0.70 4.61
C LEU A 191 19.47 1.83 5.48
N PHE A 192 18.65 2.40 6.36
CA PHE A 192 19.08 3.43 7.31
C PHE A 192 20.16 2.90 8.26
N LEU A 193 19.97 1.73 8.87
CA LEU A 193 20.95 1.14 9.80
C LEU A 193 22.28 0.81 9.10
N MET A 194 22.22 0.29 7.88
CA MET A 194 23.41 -0.10 7.11
C MET A 194 24.22 1.13 6.66
N THR A 195 23.57 2.26 6.37
CA THR A 195 24.22 3.48 5.87
C THR A 195 24.56 4.49 6.98
N ASN A 196 23.82 4.48 8.09
CA ASN A 196 23.95 5.43 9.20
C ASN A 196 24.15 4.74 10.56
N PRO A 197 25.12 3.81 10.71
CA PRO A 197 25.30 3.04 11.95
C PRO A 197 25.60 3.92 13.18
N HIS A 198 26.16 5.12 12.98
CA HIS A 198 26.44 6.08 14.04
C HIS A 198 25.19 6.73 14.65
N LEU A 199 24.06 6.74 13.94
CA LEU A 199 22.77 7.25 14.40
C LEU A 199 21.93 6.19 15.15
N LYS A 200 22.31 4.91 15.06
CA LYS A 200 21.67 3.81 15.79
C LYS A 200 21.48 4.11 17.28
N LYS A 201 22.44 4.79 17.91
CA LYS A 201 22.42 5.17 19.33
C LYS A 201 21.28 6.12 19.72
N ASN A 202 20.69 6.82 18.75
CA ASN A 202 19.55 7.71 18.96
C ASN A 202 18.21 6.98 18.85
N VAL A 203 18.20 5.70 18.49
CA VAL A 203 16.98 4.89 18.44
C VAL A 203 16.79 4.24 19.81
N GLU A 204 15.76 4.68 20.54
CA GLU A 204 15.51 4.20 21.91
C GLU A 204 14.95 2.78 21.92
N HIS A 205 13.99 2.52 21.02
CA HIS A 205 13.27 1.26 20.95
C HIS A 205 12.66 1.09 19.55
N ILE A 206 12.48 -0.15 19.11
CA ILE A 206 11.78 -0.49 17.87
C ILE A 206 10.54 -1.33 18.19
N TYR A 207 9.38 -0.92 17.71
CA TYR A 207 8.16 -1.72 17.73
C TYR A 207 7.90 -2.25 16.33
N VAL A 208 7.74 -3.57 16.21
CA VAL A 208 7.57 -4.24 14.91
C VAL A 208 6.23 -4.94 14.88
N MET A 209 5.41 -4.65 13.86
CA MET A 209 4.33 -5.54 13.44
C MET A 209 4.90 -6.53 12.44
N GLY A 210 4.80 -7.82 12.73
CA GLY A 210 5.12 -8.86 11.77
C GLY A 210 5.69 -10.14 12.39
N GLY A 211 5.94 -11.13 11.53
CA GLY A 211 6.36 -12.47 11.92
C GLY A 211 5.25 -13.34 12.51
N GLY A 212 5.48 -14.66 12.51
CA GLY A 212 4.70 -15.65 13.25
C GLY A 212 5.65 -16.63 13.92
N VAL A 213 5.67 -16.65 15.25
CA VAL A 213 6.69 -17.37 16.04
C VAL A 213 6.20 -18.77 16.43
N ARG A 214 4.98 -18.83 16.94
CA ARG A 214 4.18 -20.00 17.32
C ARG A 214 2.69 -19.68 17.11
N SER A 215 2.39 -18.89 16.08
CA SER A 215 1.04 -18.47 15.74
C SER A 215 0.10 -19.66 15.88
N MET A 216 -1.00 -19.54 16.61
CA MET A 216 -2.05 -20.55 16.66
C MET A 216 -3.34 -19.86 16.28
N ASN A 217 -4.14 -20.44 15.38
CA ASN A 217 -5.45 -19.88 15.08
C ASN A 217 -6.37 -20.02 16.31
N PRO A 218 -6.77 -18.92 16.99
CA PRO A 218 -7.45 -19.02 18.28
C PRO A 218 -8.95 -19.33 18.16
N THR A 219 -9.54 -19.23 16.97
CA THR A 219 -10.99 -19.44 16.77
C THR A 219 -11.35 -20.88 16.41
N GLY A 220 -10.37 -21.70 16.01
CA GLY A 220 -10.60 -23.06 15.50
C GLY A 220 -11.29 -23.04 14.14
N CYS A 221 -10.68 -23.65 13.13
CA CYS A 221 -11.12 -23.44 11.73
C CYS A 221 -12.33 -24.29 11.31
N CYS A 222 -12.78 -25.21 12.15
CA CYS A 222 -13.96 -26.03 11.93
C CYS A 222 -14.75 -26.14 13.24
N PRO A 223 -16.08 -25.93 13.24
CA PRO A 223 -16.91 -26.25 14.39
C PRO A 223 -16.73 -27.72 14.79
N LYS A 224 -16.77 -28.04 16.09
CA LYS A 224 -16.61 -29.42 16.62
C LYS A 224 -17.57 -30.48 16.01
N LYS A 225 -18.55 -30.07 15.19
CA LYS A 225 -19.57 -30.91 14.54
C LYS A 225 -19.63 -30.75 13.00
N SER A 226 -18.54 -30.35 12.33
CA SER A 226 -18.53 -30.32 10.87
C SER A 226 -18.26 -31.71 10.27
N ASN A 227 -18.99 -32.08 9.21
CA ASN A 227 -18.71 -33.28 8.42
C ASN A 227 -17.31 -33.23 7.78
N SER A 228 -16.85 -34.37 7.25
CA SER A 228 -15.55 -34.59 6.59
C SER A 228 -15.23 -33.68 5.38
N SER A 229 -16.09 -32.73 5.04
CA SER A 229 -15.92 -31.72 3.99
C SER A 229 -15.33 -30.39 4.49
N CYS A 230 -15.13 -30.18 5.79
CA CYS A 230 -14.40 -29.01 6.29
C CYS A 230 -12.90 -29.20 6.01
N ILE A 231 -12.43 -28.65 4.89
CA ILE A 231 -11.00 -28.55 4.55
C ILE A 231 -10.58 -27.10 4.78
N PRO A 232 -10.08 -26.74 5.98
CA PRO A 232 -9.69 -25.38 6.26
C PRO A 232 -8.35 -25.04 5.59
N GLN A 233 -8.38 -24.13 4.62
CA GLN A 233 -7.17 -23.55 4.02
C GLN A 233 -6.31 -22.77 5.05
N GLN A 234 -6.90 -22.34 6.18
CA GLN A 234 -6.32 -21.42 7.16
C GLN A 234 -6.04 -22.05 8.55
N CYS A 235 -5.67 -23.33 8.59
CA CYS A 235 -5.56 -24.10 9.84
C CYS A 235 -4.14 -24.45 10.29
N GLY A 236 -3.86 -24.25 11.58
CA GLY A 236 -2.57 -24.55 12.24
C GLY A 236 -1.69 -23.32 12.49
N ASP A 237 -0.39 -23.54 12.66
CA ASP A 237 0.59 -22.49 12.98
C ASP A 237 1.01 -21.68 11.74
N ARG A 238 0.05 -21.02 11.09
CA ARG A 238 0.24 -20.42 9.77
C ARG A 238 0.48 -18.91 9.81
N GLY A 239 1.19 -18.44 8.80
CA GLY A 239 1.36 -17.03 8.44
C GLY A 239 0.17 -16.47 7.66
N ASN A 240 0.31 -15.28 7.06
CA ASN A 240 -0.78 -14.53 6.42
C ASN A 240 -0.53 -14.17 4.94
N ILE A 241 0.27 -14.95 4.20
CA ILE A 241 0.40 -14.78 2.74
C ILE A 241 -0.86 -15.30 2.02
N PHE A 242 -1.85 -14.41 1.85
CA PHE A 242 -3.21 -14.77 1.42
C PHE A 242 -3.31 -15.45 0.05
N THR A 243 -2.45 -15.09 -0.89
CA THR A 243 -2.49 -15.56 -2.28
C THR A 243 -1.78 -16.91 -2.51
N SER A 244 -1.09 -17.46 -1.51
CA SER A 244 -0.30 -18.70 -1.65
C SER A 244 -0.19 -19.47 -0.33
N TYR A 245 -1.31 -19.69 0.32
CA TYR A 245 -1.38 -20.40 1.60
C TYR A 245 -0.78 -21.81 1.58
N HIS A 246 -0.84 -22.53 0.46
CA HIS A 246 -0.35 -23.91 0.38
C HIS A 246 1.17 -23.99 0.20
N SER A 247 1.74 -23.10 -0.60
CA SER A 247 3.18 -23.07 -0.92
C SER A 247 3.98 -22.31 0.13
N ASN A 248 3.40 -21.25 0.72
CA ASN A 248 4.04 -20.45 1.76
C ASN A 248 3.16 -20.32 3.03
N PRO A 249 2.93 -21.42 3.76
CA PRO A 249 2.00 -21.44 4.88
C PRO A 249 2.49 -20.73 6.14
N TYR A 250 3.78 -20.37 6.24
CA TYR A 250 4.38 -19.93 7.51
C TYR A 250 4.84 -18.47 7.53
N ALA A 251 5.01 -17.84 6.37
CA ALA A 251 5.52 -16.48 6.31
C ALA A 251 4.45 -15.46 6.71
N GLU A 252 4.87 -14.46 7.46
CA GLU A 252 4.09 -13.25 7.66
C GLU A 252 4.50 -12.21 6.60
N PHE A 253 3.54 -11.41 6.15
CA PHE A 253 3.64 -10.50 5.01
C PHE A 253 4.81 -9.50 5.10
N ASN A 254 4.93 -8.75 6.19
CA ASN A 254 5.98 -7.73 6.37
C ASN A 254 7.38 -8.34 6.44
N MET A 255 7.52 -9.51 7.07
CA MET A 255 8.77 -10.28 7.08
C MET A 255 9.10 -10.85 5.69
N PHE A 256 8.08 -11.31 4.98
CA PHE A 256 8.21 -11.86 3.63
C PHE A 256 8.57 -10.78 2.61
N GLY A 257 8.08 -9.55 2.79
CA GLY A 257 8.34 -8.43 1.87
C GLY A 257 9.82 -8.12 1.69
N ASP A 258 10.63 -8.28 2.75
CA ASP A 258 12.10 -8.26 2.67
C ASP A 258 12.75 -9.00 3.87
N PRO A 259 13.00 -10.32 3.74
CA PRO A 259 13.55 -11.12 4.82
C PRO A 259 14.97 -10.69 5.22
N PHE A 260 15.76 -10.17 4.27
CA PHE A 260 17.12 -9.70 4.57
C PHE A 260 17.11 -8.38 5.32
N ALA A 261 16.20 -7.47 4.98
CA ALA A 261 16.00 -6.26 5.78
C ALA A 261 15.52 -6.60 7.20
N ALA A 262 14.56 -7.51 7.35
CA ALA A 262 14.13 -7.98 8.66
C ALA A 262 15.31 -8.53 9.47
N TYR A 263 16.20 -9.32 8.85
CA TYR A 263 17.44 -9.76 9.51
C TYR A 263 18.28 -8.58 10.00
N GLN A 264 18.53 -7.56 9.18
CA GLN A 264 19.34 -6.40 9.58
C GLN A 264 18.74 -5.65 10.77
N VAL A 265 17.40 -5.48 10.81
CA VAL A 265 16.72 -4.80 11.91
C VAL A 265 16.80 -5.62 13.20
N PHE A 266 16.48 -6.91 13.16
CA PHE A 266 16.49 -7.78 14.34
C PHE A 266 17.90 -7.98 14.92
N HIS A 267 18.93 -7.94 14.06
CA HIS A 267 20.33 -8.05 14.48
C HIS A 267 20.98 -6.69 14.72
N SER A 268 20.19 -5.61 14.72
CA SER A 268 20.71 -4.26 14.96
C SER A 268 21.32 -4.15 16.36
N GLY A 269 20.77 -4.83 17.36
CA GLY A 269 21.13 -4.65 18.78
C GLY A 269 20.45 -3.45 19.45
N ILE A 270 19.44 -2.87 18.82
CA ILE A 270 18.49 -1.95 19.47
C ILE A 270 17.42 -2.79 20.19
N PRO A 271 16.86 -2.36 21.35
CA PRO A 271 15.72 -3.02 21.97
C PRO A 271 14.52 -3.11 21.01
N ILE A 272 13.98 -4.33 20.85
CA ILE A 272 12.84 -4.61 19.96
C ILE A 272 11.69 -5.23 20.75
N THR A 273 10.49 -4.68 20.53
CA THR A 273 9.23 -5.34 20.85
C THR A 273 8.60 -5.84 19.55
N LEU A 274 8.44 -7.15 19.45
CA LEU A 274 7.77 -7.80 18.33
C LEU A 274 6.29 -8.06 18.69
N VAL A 275 5.40 -7.59 17.82
CA VAL A 275 3.96 -7.88 17.84
C VAL A 275 3.65 -8.82 16.66
N PRO A 276 3.77 -10.14 16.86
CA PRO A 276 3.63 -11.13 15.80
C PRO A 276 2.17 -11.50 15.54
N LEU A 277 1.94 -12.33 14.51
CA LEU A 277 0.66 -12.98 14.26
C LEU A 277 0.13 -13.76 15.46
N ASP A 278 1.01 -14.32 16.30
CA ASP A 278 0.62 -14.97 17.56
C ASP A 278 -0.22 -14.04 18.46
N ALA A 279 0.12 -12.76 18.47
CA ALA A 279 -0.56 -11.72 19.22
C ALA A 279 -1.78 -11.22 18.46
N THR A 280 -1.59 -10.78 17.21
CA THR A 280 -2.62 -10.09 16.44
C THR A 280 -3.76 -11.02 16.02
N ASN A 281 -3.49 -12.31 15.82
CA ASN A 281 -4.55 -13.31 15.52
C ASN A 281 -5.53 -13.46 16.68
N THR A 282 -5.21 -12.96 17.87
CA THR A 282 -6.12 -13.00 19.02
C THR A 282 -7.08 -11.81 19.11
N ILE A 283 -6.93 -10.84 18.19
CA ILE A 283 -7.76 -9.64 18.12
C ILE A 283 -8.46 -9.48 16.75
N PRO A 284 -9.28 -10.47 16.32
CA PRO A 284 -10.03 -10.38 15.08
C PRO A 284 -11.04 -9.24 15.13
N VAL A 285 -11.24 -8.55 14.01
CA VAL A 285 -12.37 -7.63 13.82
C VAL A 285 -13.65 -8.46 13.79
N ASN A 286 -14.15 -8.83 14.96
CA ASN A 286 -15.33 -9.67 15.08
C ASN A 286 -16.61 -8.87 14.80
N LYS A 287 -17.72 -9.57 14.55
CA LYS A 287 -19.01 -8.93 14.21
C LYS A 287 -19.46 -7.93 15.26
N LYS A 288 -19.19 -8.19 16.55
CA LYS A 288 -19.63 -7.32 17.64
C LYS A 288 -18.86 -6.01 17.64
N PHE A 289 -17.53 -6.07 17.55
CA PHE A 289 -16.67 -4.90 17.37
C PHE A 289 -17.06 -4.11 16.12
N PHE A 290 -17.24 -4.77 14.97
CA PHE A 290 -17.63 -4.10 13.73
C PHE A 290 -18.94 -3.31 13.88
N MET A 291 -19.98 -3.93 14.46
CA MET A 291 -21.28 -3.26 14.69
C MET A 291 -21.18 -2.15 15.73
N THR A 292 -20.35 -2.31 16.76
CA THR A 292 -20.09 -1.24 17.72
C THR A 292 -19.34 -0.08 17.06
N PHE A 293 -18.37 -0.35 16.19
CA PHE A 293 -17.69 0.71 15.44
C PHE A 293 -18.65 1.42 14.49
N GLU A 294 -19.54 0.69 13.80
CA GLU A 294 -20.59 1.28 12.97
C GLU A 294 -21.45 2.30 13.74
N GLN A 295 -21.73 2.03 15.02
CA GLN A 295 -22.51 2.91 15.89
C GLN A 295 -21.69 4.05 16.54
N ASN A 296 -20.35 4.00 16.50
CA ASN A 296 -19.47 4.91 17.23
C ASN A 296 -18.44 5.57 16.28
N GLN A 297 -18.91 6.57 15.53
CA GLN A 297 -18.13 7.34 14.56
C GLN A 297 -18.35 8.86 14.73
N ALA A 298 -18.15 9.35 15.95
CA ALA A 298 -18.38 10.73 16.37
C ALA A 298 -17.42 11.74 15.71
N THR A 299 -16.31 11.28 15.15
CA THR A 299 -15.28 12.11 14.51
C THR A 299 -15.07 11.70 13.05
N TYR A 300 -14.54 12.60 12.22
CA TYR A 300 -14.32 12.33 10.79
C TYR A 300 -13.31 11.22 10.56
N GLU A 301 -12.24 11.17 11.36
CA GLU A 301 -11.25 10.09 11.32
C GLU A 301 -11.86 8.73 11.71
N ALA A 302 -12.78 8.68 12.68
CA ALA A 302 -13.49 7.45 13.03
C ALA A 302 -14.40 6.98 11.88
N GLN A 303 -15.08 7.92 11.20
CA GLN A 303 -15.90 7.64 10.02
C GLN A 303 -15.07 7.10 8.85
N TYR A 304 -13.91 7.72 8.58
CA TYR A 304 -12.99 7.26 7.53
C TYR A 304 -12.46 5.86 7.81
N CYS A 305 -12.01 5.61 9.05
CA CYS A 305 -11.57 4.30 9.52
C CYS A 305 -12.66 3.24 9.31
N PHE A 306 -13.88 3.51 9.78
CA PHE A 306 -14.99 2.57 9.64
C PHE A 306 -15.37 2.33 8.18
N GLN A 307 -15.42 3.38 7.35
CA GLN A 307 -15.73 3.21 5.93
C GLN A 307 -14.68 2.35 5.24
N SER A 308 -13.39 2.59 5.48
CA SER A 308 -12.30 1.76 4.93
C SER A 308 -12.43 0.30 5.35
N LEU A 309 -12.74 0.06 6.62
CA LEU A 309 -12.98 -1.28 7.17
C LEU A 309 -14.24 -1.96 6.59
N LYS A 310 -15.32 -1.20 6.37
CA LYS A 310 -16.58 -1.67 5.76
C LYS A 310 -16.34 -2.15 4.33
N PHE A 311 -15.59 -1.38 3.54
CA PHE A 311 -15.23 -1.77 2.17
C PHE A 311 -14.36 -3.01 2.16
N THR A 312 -13.32 -3.06 2.99
CA THR A 312 -12.47 -4.24 3.15
C THR A 312 -13.30 -5.48 3.50
N ARG A 313 -14.26 -5.35 4.44
CA ARG A 313 -15.22 -6.41 4.76
C ARG A 313 -16.02 -6.82 3.55
N ASP A 314 -16.51 -5.87 2.75
CA ASP A 314 -17.44 -6.11 1.66
C ASP A 314 -16.81 -6.70 0.41
N THR A 315 -15.55 -6.38 0.20
CA THR A 315 -14.72 -6.94 -0.88
C THR A 315 -13.84 -8.09 -0.40
N TRP A 316 -14.00 -8.54 0.84
CA TRP A 316 -13.20 -9.65 1.38
C TRP A 316 -13.36 -10.89 0.49
N PHE A 317 -12.26 -11.61 0.25
CA PHE A 317 -12.19 -12.68 -0.73
C PHE A 317 -13.09 -13.89 -0.39
N ASP A 318 -13.57 -13.98 0.86
CA ASP A 318 -14.50 -15.01 1.31
C ASP A 318 -15.51 -14.48 2.36
N ASN A 319 -16.32 -15.38 2.92
CA ASN A 319 -17.30 -15.07 3.97
C ASN A 319 -16.73 -15.12 5.40
N GLN A 320 -15.41 -15.19 5.57
CA GLN A 320 -14.72 -15.37 6.86
C GLN A 320 -14.07 -14.07 7.37
N PHE A 321 -14.43 -12.88 6.85
CA PHE A 321 -13.86 -11.61 7.31
C PHE A 321 -13.78 -11.48 8.84
N TYR A 322 -14.89 -11.75 9.54
CA TYR A 322 -14.97 -11.59 11.00
C TYR A 322 -14.08 -12.57 11.81
N THR A 323 -13.47 -13.54 11.15
CA THR A 323 -12.57 -14.55 11.73
C THR A 323 -11.17 -14.53 11.12
N SER A 324 -10.92 -13.73 10.08
CA SER A 324 -9.66 -13.72 9.31
C SER A 324 -9.04 -12.34 9.08
N PHE A 325 -9.75 -11.24 9.37
CA PHE A 325 -9.18 -9.90 9.41
C PHE A 325 -8.92 -9.47 10.86
N PHE A 326 -7.73 -8.94 11.14
CA PHE A 326 -7.27 -8.63 12.49
C PHE A 326 -6.77 -7.18 12.58
N MET A 327 -6.77 -6.62 13.79
CA MET A 327 -6.22 -5.28 14.02
C MET A 327 -4.69 -5.35 14.12
N TRP A 328 -3.96 -5.62 13.02
CA TRP A 328 -2.51 -5.86 13.05
C TRP A 328 -1.71 -4.62 13.50
N ASP A 329 -1.74 -3.55 12.70
CA ASP A 329 -0.87 -2.39 12.90
C ASP A 329 -1.34 -1.45 13.99
N SER A 330 -2.66 -1.26 14.07
CA SER A 330 -3.24 -0.42 15.10
C SER A 330 -3.01 -1.04 16.49
N PHE A 331 -3.13 -2.37 16.64
CA PHE A 331 -2.81 -3.04 17.90
C PHE A 331 -1.35 -2.88 18.27
N THR A 332 -0.44 -3.00 17.29
CA THR A 332 0.99 -2.73 17.51
C THR A 332 1.21 -1.30 18.02
N SER A 333 0.51 -0.32 17.44
CA SER A 333 0.56 1.07 17.90
C SER A 333 0.00 1.25 19.32
N GLY A 334 -1.12 0.60 19.64
CA GLY A 334 -1.71 0.61 20.98
C GLY A 334 -0.79 -0.02 22.03
N VAL A 335 -0.17 -1.16 21.71
CA VAL A 335 0.83 -1.81 22.57
C VAL A 335 2.00 -0.86 22.84
N ALA A 336 2.54 -0.24 21.80
CA ALA A 336 3.67 0.67 21.94
C ALA A 336 3.32 1.90 22.80
N VAL A 337 2.19 2.55 22.51
CA VAL A 337 1.69 3.70 23.28
C VAL A 337 1.46 3.32 24.75
N SER A 338 0.76 2.21 25.02
CA SER A 338 0.51 1.74 26.38
C SER A 338 1.81 1.46 27.14
N THR A 339 2.80 0.84 26.49
CA THR A 339 4.11 0.58 27.12
C THR A 339 4.87 1.88 27.42
N MET A 340 4.86 2.86 26.51
CA MET A 340 5.53 4.14 26.74
C MET A 340 4.87 4.93 27.89
N LEU A 341 3.54 4.97 27.94
CA LEU A 341 2.79 5.64 29.01
C LEU A 341 2.99 4.97 30.38
N ASN A 342 3.21 3.65 30.40
CA ASN A 342 3.37 2.86 31.62
C ASN A 342 4.83 2.55 32.00
N ALA A 343 5.81 3.18 31.36
CA ALA A 343 7.24 2.90 31.56
C ALA A 343 7.72 3.08 33.02
N HIS A 344 6.98 3.81 33.85
CA HIS A 344 7.27 4.02 35.27
C HIS A 344 6.70 2.95 36.23
N ASN A 345 5.82 2.07 35.75
CA ASN A 345 5.28 0.98 36.57
C ASN A 345 6.31 -0.16 36.70
N LYS A 346 6.65 -0.51 37.94
CA LYS A 346 7.71 -1.48 38.30
C LYS A 346 7.55 -2.89 37.72
N ASN A 347 6.41 -3.21 37.10
CA ASN A 347 6.14 -4.52 36.48
C ASN A 347 6.25 -4.52 34.95
N GLY A 348 6.39 -3.36 34.28
CA GLY A 348 6.43 -3.29 32.80
C GLY A 348 5.19 -3.86 32.10
N GLU A 349 4.03 -3.88 32.78
CA GLU A 349 2.80 -4.47 32.26
C GLU A 349 2.18 -3.60 31.16
N ASN A 350 1.94 -4.20 30.00
CA ASN A 350 1.14 -3.59 28.94
C ASN A 350 -0.36 -3.74 29.25
N GLU A 351 -1.18 -2.73 28.99
CA GLU A 351 -2.61 -2.78 29.32
C GLU A 351 -3.40 -3.76 28.47
N PHE A 352 -2.93 -4.03 27.25
CA PHE A 352 -3.65 -4.80 26.25
C PHE A 352 -3.12 -6.23 26.11
N ALA A 353 -1.95 -6.52 26.68
CA ALA A 353 -1.25 -7.76 26.42
C ALA A 353 -0.30 -8.25 27.52
N GLU A 354 -0.05 -9.56 27.52
CA GLU A 354 1.02 -10.22 28.26
C GLU A 354 2.32 -10.23 27.41
N MET A 355 3.43 -9.82 28.03
CA MET A 355 4.73 -9.63 27.37
C MET A 355 5.74 -10.69 27.85
N HIS A 356 6.51 -11.30 26.95
CA HIS A 356 7.48 -12.36 27.26
C HIS A 356 8.78 -12.20 26.47
N TYR A 357 9.93 -12.39 27.12
CA TYR A 357 11.20 -12.43 26.40
C TYR A 357 11.40 -13.79 25.69
N LEU A 358 11.77 -13.77 24.42
CA LEU A 358 11.98 -14.97 23.61
C LEU A 358 13.19 -14.83 22.68
N ASN A 359 13.85 -15.96 22.44
CA ASN A 359 14.98 -16.02 21.52
C ASN A 359 14.54 -16.35 20.09
N ILE A 360 14.59 -15.38 19.16
CA ILE A 360 14.14 -15.42 17.77
C ILE A 360 15.27 -14.95 16.84
N THR A 361 15.61 -15.76 15.83
CA THR A 361 16.51 -15.38 14.73
C THR A 361 15.68 -15.30 13.45
N VAL A 362 16.02 -14.34 12.60
CA VAL A 362 15.54 -14.30 11.22
C VAL A 362 16.53 -15.06 10.35
N VAL A 363 16.06 -16.04 9.57
CA VAL A 363 16.88 -16.75 8.58
C VAL A 363 16.35 -16.41 7.19
N THR A 364 17.25 -16.06 6.27
CA THR A 364 16.87 -15.56 4.95
C THR A 364 17.04 -16.58 3.83
N SER A 365 17.63 -17.75 4.10
CA SER A 365 17.90 -18.79 3.11
C SER A 365 17.77 -20.20 3.68
N ASN A 366 17.53 -21.19 2.81
CA ASN A 366 17.45 -22.60 3.19
C ASN A 366 18.84 -23.25 3.36
N LYS A 367 18.91 -24.31 4.18
CA LYS A 367 20.06 -25.22 4.20
C LYS A 367 20.07 -26.16 2.98
N PRO A 368 21.24 -26.65 2.54
CA PRO A 368 22.58 -26.32 3.03
C PRO A 368 23.01 -24.89 2.64
N TYR A 369 23.58 -24.17 3.60
CA TYR A 369 24.17 -22.86 3.34
C TYR A 369 25.40 -23.01 2.43
N GLY A 370 25.52 -22.15 1.42
CA GLY A 370 26.64 -22.10 0.48
C GLY A 370 26.49 -22.94 -0.78
N VAL A 371 25.35 -23.63 -0.95
CA VAL A 371 24.99 -24.23 -2.24
C VAL A 371 24.36 -23.16 -3.13
N HIS A 372 24.96 -22.95 -4.30
CA HIS A 372 24.49 -22.01 -5.31
C HIS A 372 23.59 -22.73 -6.34
N ASP A 373 22.33 -22.33 -6.41
CA ASP A 373 21.35 -22.78 -7.41
C ASP A 373 20.87 -21.62 -8.33
N GLY A 374 21.50 -20.45 -8.23
CA GLY A 374 21.15 -19.25 -8.99
C GLY A 374 20.01 -18.42 -8.41
N SER A 375 19.34 -18.87 -7.35
CA SER A 375 18.19 -18.17 -6.78
C SER A 375 18.54 -16.89 -6.04
N ASN A 376 19.79 -16.78 -5.54
CA ASN A 376 20.25 -15.82 -4.54
C ASN A 376 21.18 -14.74 -5.14
N PRO A 377 20.66 -13.56 -5.50
CA PRO A 377 21.43 -12.49 -6.16
C PRO A 377 22.56 -11.90 -5.32
N PHE A 378 22.59 -12.15 -4.01
CA PHE A 378 23.72 -11.73 -3.18
C PHE A 378 25.00 -12.52 -3.49
N PHE A 379 24.87 -13.75 -4.02
CA PHE A 379 25.99 -14.66 -4.26
C PHE A 379 26.10 -15.10 -5.71
N ASP A 380 24.97 -15.25 -6.42
CA ASP A 380 24.94 -15.82 -7.77
C ASP A 380 25.81 -15.02 -8.75
N GLY A 381 26.65 -15.73 -9.50
CA GLY A 381 27.58 -15.15 -10.46
C GLY A 381 28.66 -14.22 -9.88
N ARG A 382 28.87 -14.19 -8.55
CA ARG A 382 29.77 -13.22 -7.89
C ARG A 382 31.01 -13.86 -7.25
N ASN A 383 32.17 -13.25 -7.50
CA ASN A 383 33.41 -13.59 -6.81
C ASN A 383 33.35 -13.18 -5.33
N ILE A 384 32.88 -11.96 -5.06
CA ILE A 384 32.67 -11.39 -3.73
C ILE A 384 31.16 -11.17 -3.54
N PRO A 385 30.52 -11.79 -2.54
CA PRO A 385 29.10 -11.59 -2.28
C PRO A 385 28.75 -10.14 -1.95
N LYS A 386 27.53 -9.70 -2.31
CA LYS A 386 27.01 -8.38 -1.92
C LYS A 386 27.05 -8.23 -0.40
N PHE A 387 27.27 -7.00 0.08
CA PHE A 387 27.35 -6.64 1.50
C PHE A 387 28.41 -7.44 2.28
N ASN A 388 29.43 -7.98 1.60
CA ASN A 388 30.48 -8.83 2.18
C ASN A 388 29.92 -10.04 2.94
N LEU A 389 28.79 -10.60 2.50
CA LEU A 389 28.19 -11.77 3.14
C LEU A 389 29.10 -13.00 3.03
N GLN A 390 29.03 -13.89 4.04
CA GLN A 390 29.84 -15.10 4.08
C GLN A 390 29.25 -16.20 3.19
N LYS A 391 30.08 -16.81 2.32
CA LYS A 391 29.67 -17.86 1.36
C LYS A 391 29.08 -19.13 1.98
N ASN A 392 29.31 -19.40 3.27
CA ASN A 392 28.71 -20.53 4.00
C ASN A 392 27.84 -20.06 5.17
N GLY A 393 27.48 -18.77 5.20
CA GLY A 393 26.67 -18.16 6.25
C GLY A 393 25.16 -18.37 6.03
N VAL A 394 24.35 -17.95 7.01
CA VAL A 394 22.87 -18.14 7.04
C VAL A 394 22.10 -17.47 5.88
N HIS A 395 22.78 -16.69 5.05
CA HIS A 395 22.24 -16.00 3.89
C HIS A 395 22.61 -16.63 2.56
N SER A 396 23.46 -17.66 2.55
CA SER A 396 24.15 -18.15 1.33
C SER A 396 23.47 -19.32 0.61
N GLY A 397 22.32 -19.78 1.09
CA GLY A 397 21.56 -20.84 0.43
C GLY A 397 20.52 -20.32 -0.56
N HIS A 398 19.61 -21.22 -0.95
CA HIS A 398 18.42 -20.90 -1.76
C HIS A 398 17.60 -19.80 -1.07
N VAL A 399 17.11 -18.85 -1.85
CA VAL A 399 16.16 -17.82 -1.41
C VAL A 399 14.89 -17.94 -2.23
N GLN A 400 13.76 -17.57 -1.65
CA GLN A 400 12.49 -17.61 -2.33
C GLN A 400 12.53 -16.81 -3.65
N THR A 401 12.14 -17.43 -4.76
CA THR A 401 12.16 -16.85 -6.12
C THR A 401 10.78 -16.44 -6.63
N GLY A 402 9.73 -16.85 -5.92
CA GLY A 402 8.34 -16.48 -6.19
C GLY A 402 7.42 -17.03 -5.11
N ILE A 403 6.14 -16.66 -5.17
CA ILE A 403 5.20 -17.00 -4.11
C ILE A 403 4.84 -18.50 -4.06
N GLN A 404 5.02 -19.25 -5.16
CA GLN A 404 4.85 -20.71 -5.21
C GLN A 404 6.13 -21.50 -4.99
N ASP A 405 7.27 -20.82 -4.77
CA ASP A 405 8.52 -21.48 -4.43
C ASP A 405 8.34 -22.27 -3.12
N PRO A 406 8.69 -23.57 -3.07
CA PRO A 406 8.60 -24.40 -1.86
C PRO A 406 9.67 -24.04 -0.81
N PHE A 407 9.95 -22.75 -0.66
CA PHE A 407 10.85 -22.21 0.34
C PHE A 407 10.44 -22.73 1.72
N CYS A 408 11.42 -23.16 2.52
CA CYS A 408 11.23 -23.87 3.79
C CYS A 408 10.55 -25.26 3.78
N GLN A 409 10.15 -25.86 2.65
CA GLN A 409 9.63 -27.25 2.65
C GLN A 409 10.76 -28.29 2.56
N VAL A 410 10.85 -29.20 3.54
CA VAL A 410 11.79 -30.34 3.49
C VAL A 410 11.06 -31.55 2.91
N LYS A 411 11.57 -32.14 1.82
CA LYS A 411 11.02 -33.38 1.24
C LYS A 411 10.84 -34.45 2.34
N GLY A 412 9.60 -34.88 2.56
CA GLY A 412 9.24 -35.91 3.55
C GLY A 412 9.01 -35.42 4.98
N LYS A 413 8.86 -34.10 5.24
CA LYS A 413 8.44 -33.56 6.54
C LYS A 413 7.34 -32.50 6.40
N ASP A 414 6.33 -32.58 7.26
CA ASP A 414 5.18 -31.65 7.29
C ASP A 414 5.48 -30.29 7.96
N LYS A 415 6.74 -30.04 8.38
CA LYS A 415 7.16 -28.78 9.01
C LYS A 415 8.52 -28.32 8.45
N GLY A 416 8.59 -27.04 8.07
CA GLY A 416 9.83 -26.39 7.66
C GLY A 416 10.80 -26.18 8.83
N LYS A 417 12.10 -26.09 8.52
CA LYS A 417 13.17 -25.85 9.50
C LYS A 417 13.67 -24.40 9.40
N CYS A 418 13.20 -23.52 10.29
CA CYS A 418 13.86 -22.24 10.58
C CYS A 418 14.57 -22.35 11.95
N GLU A 419 15.84 -21.93 12.04
CA GLU A 419 16.69 -22.09 13.24
C GLU A 419 16.64 -20.88 14.20
N LYS A 420 17.06 -21.05 15.47
CA LYS A 420 16.88 -20.07 16.59
C LYS A 420 18.21 -19.44 17.03
N LEU A 421 18.23 -18.15 17.39
CA LEU A 421 19.23 -17.37 18.17
C LEU A 421 18.74 -15.89 18.36
N PHE A 422 19.17 -15.14 19.39
CA PHE A 422 18.84 -13.72 19.78
C PHE A 422 17.55 -13.42 20.59
N VAL A 423 17.62 -12.66 21.69
CA VAL A 423 16.48 -12.33 22.60
C VAL A 423 15.71 -11.08 22.12
N CYS A 424 14.40 -11.17 21.91
CA CYS A 424 13.48 -10.04 21.70
C CYS A 424 12.30 -10.13 22.69
N LEU A 425 11.66 -9.00 23.02
CA LEU A 425 10.41 -9.01 23.78
C LEU A 425 9.25 -9.33 22.82
N LEU A 426 8.56 -10.44 23.05
CA LEU A 426 7.42 -10.92 22.27
C LEU A 426 6.12 -10.72 23.02
N LEU A 427 5.09 -10.32 22.29
CA LEU A 427 3.72 -10.37 22.75
C LEU A 427 3.09 -11.74 22.44
N THR A 428 2.51 -12.41 23.44
CA THR A 428 1.99 -13.78 23.27
C THR A 428 0.50 -13.92 23.53
N LYS A 429 -0.12 -12.99 24.27
CA LYS A 429 -1.52 -13.14 24.68
C LYS A 429 -2.18 -11.80 24.95
N PHE A 430 -3.40 -11.63 24.44
CA PHE A 430 -4.23 -10.45 24.74
C PHE A 430 -4.78 -10.49 26.16
N LYS A 431 -5.01 -9.31 26.73
CA LYS A 431 -5.79 -9.15 27.94
C LYS A 431 -7.29 -9.04 27.58
N PRO A 432 -8.17 -9.89 28.14
CA PRO A 432 -9.60 -9.72 27.94
C PRO A 432 -10.04 -8.38 28.51
N ASN A 433 -11.19 -7.89 28.05
CA ASN A 433 -11.80 -6.73 28.67
C ASN A 433 -11.98 -6.93 30.19
N LYS A 434 -11.58 -5.92 30.98
CA LYS A 434 -11.75 -5.94 32.43
C LYS A 434 -13.22 -5.95 32.85
N ASP A 435 -14.09 -5.33 32.05
CA ASP A 435 -15.55 -5.36 32.24
C ASP A 435 -16.19 -6.52 31.46
N ALA A 436 -16.60 -7.54 32.21
CA ALA A 436 -17.27 -8.73 31.66
C ALA A 436 -18.67 -8.43 31.06
N GLN A 437 -19.27 -7.27 31.36
CA GLN A 437 -20.56 -6.85 30.82
C GLN A 437 -20.42 -6.03 29.54
N SER A 438 -19.21 -5.58 29.21
CA SER A 438 -18.97 -4.78 28.03
C SER A 438 -19.33 -5.54 26.76
N PRO A 439 -19.89 -4.84 25.74
CA PRO A 439 -20.08 -5.46 24.44
C PRO A 439 -18.75 -5.86 23.79
N LEU A 440 -17.63 -5.23 24.12
CA LEU A 440 -16.33 -5.51 23.51
C LEU A 440 -15.57 -6.51 24.36
N ASP A 441 -14.98 -7.54 23.77
CA ASP A 441 -14.33 -8.64 24.49
C ASP A 441 -12.81 -8.45 24.67
N ARG A 442 -12.29 -7.30 24.24
CA ARG A 442 -10.87 -6.93 24.32
C ARG A 442 -10.74 -5.52 24.86
N GLU A 443 -9.81 -5.33 25.81
CA GLU A 443 -9.52 -4.00 26.38
C GLU A 443 -9.09 -3.01 25.30
N TYR A 444 -8.27 -3.46 24.36
CA TYR A 444 -7.81 -2.63 23.25
C TYR A 444 -8.95 -2.10 22.37
N PHE A 445 -10.02 -2.88 22.14
CA PHE A 445 -11.16 -2.39 21.35
C PHE A 445 -11.85 -1.21 22.01
N ILE A 446 -11.95 -1.19 23.34
CA ILE A 446 -12.51 -0.05 24.07
C ILE A 446 -11.57 1.16 23.90
N SER A 447 -10.27 0.98 24.20
CA SER A 447 -9.30 2.07 24.11
C SER A 447 -9.24 2.66 22.70
N PHE A 448 -9.16 1.82 21.67
CA PHE A 448 -9.12 2.25 20.28
C PHE A 448 -10.36 3.04 19.87
N LEU A 449 -11.57 2.53 20.16
CA LEU A 449 -12.80 3.25 19.83
C LEU A 449 -12.96 4.51 20.66
N SER A 450 -12.57 4.50 21.93
CA SER A 450 -12.61 5.67 22.80
C SER A 450 -11.72 6.77 22.24
N ASP A 451 -10.44 6.46 21.96
CA ASP A 451 -9.45 7.41 21.48
C ASP A 451 -9.85 8.02 20.13
N LEU A 452 -10.29 7.19 19.17
CA LEU A 452 -10.74 7.69 17.86
C LEU A 452 -11.92 8.66 17.98
N ASN A 453 -12.85 8.39 18.90
CA ASN A 453 -14.06 9.19 19.07
C ASN A 453 -13.90 10.40 20.00
N LEU A 454 -12.74 10.59 20.65
CA LEU A 454 -12.49 11.77 21.48
C LEU A 454 -12.63 13.06 20.65
N PRO A 455 -13.29 14.13 21.14
CA PRO A 455 -13.34 15.42 20.42
C PRO A 455 -11.99 16.14 20.34
N LYS A 456 -11.03 15.75 21.19
CA LYS A 456 -9.69 16.34 21.19
C LYS A 456 -8.88 15.76 20.03
N GLN A 457 -8.07 16.61 19.39
CA GLN A 457 -7.22 16.22 18.24
C GLN A 457 -8.02 15.58 17.10
N SER A 458 -9.31 15.92 16.97
CA SER A 458 -10.14 15.44 15.87
C SER A 458 -9.78 16.10 14.55
N GLY A 459 -10.04 15.36 13.48
CA GLY A 459 -9.92 15.86 12.13
C GLY A 459 -10.77 17.10 11.92
N ARG A 460 -10.20 18.10 11.24
CA ARG A 460 -10.93 19.27 10.79
C ARG A 460 -11.43 19.00 9.39
N PHE A 461 -12.73 18.86 9.27
CA PHE A 461 -13.37 18.64 7.99
C PHE A 461 -14.43 19.70 7.75
N ASN A 462 -14.21 20.51 6.74
CA ASN A 462 -15.24 21.38 6.20
C ASN A 462 -15.07 21.41 4.68
N PHE A 463 -15.81 20.51 4.04
CA PHE A 463 -15.76 20.31 2.59
C PHE A 463 -16.04 21.62 1.84
N SER A 464 -17.03 22.39 2.30
CA SER A 464 -17.43 23.67 1.70
C SER A 464 -16.34 24.74 1.75
N THR A 465 -15.53 24.78 2.80
CA THR A 465 -14.40 25.72 2.89
C THR A 465 -13.16 25.24 2.16
N GLN A 466 -12.98 23.92 2.03
CA GLN A 466 -11.80 23.33 1.39
C GLN A 466 -11.94 23.24 -0.13
N PHE A 467 -13.15 23.00 -0.62
CA PHE A 467 -13.48 23.02 -2.03
C PHE A 467 -14.64 23.99 -2.29
N PRO A 468 -14.41 25.31 -2.21
CA PRO A 468 -15.48 26.30 -2.37
C PRO A 468 -16.20 26.23 -3.73
N TYR A 469 -15.55 25.60 -4.71
CA TYR A 469 -16.10 25.41 -6.06
C TYR A 469 -16.51 23.96 -6.37
N TYR A 470 -16.25 23.00 -5.48
CA TYR A 470 -16.73 21.64 -5.70
C TYR A 470 -18.25 21.59 -5.58
N ARG A 471 -18.86 20.93 -6.55
CA ARG A 471 -20.28 20.61 -6.55
C ARG A 471 -20.41 19.19 -7.07
N GLU A 472 -21.30 18.41 -6.48
CA GLU A 472 -21.67 17.08 -6.98
C GLU A 472 -22.54 17.20 -8.24
N VAL A 473 -21.99 17.81 -9.28
CA VAL A 473 -22.67 18.10 -10.54
C VAL A 473 -21.79 17.61 -11.67
N LEU A 474 -22.39 16.87 -12.60
CA LEU A 474 -21.71 16.45 -13.82
C LEU A 474 -21.92 17.51 -14.92
N TYR A 475 -20.84 17.89 -15.59
CA TYR A 475 -20.88 18.81 -16.73
C TYR A 475 -21.01 18.04 -18.04
N LYS A 476 -22.25 18.00 -18.57
CA LYS A 476 -22.58 17.29 -19.82
C LYS A 476 -23.13 18.27 -20.86
N PRO A 477 -22.41 18.52 -21.96
CA PRO A 477 -22.88 19.43 -23.01
C PRO A 477 -24.03 18.81 -23.82
N SER A 478 -24.95 19.65 -24.31
CA SER A 478 -25.98 19.22 -25.27
C SER A 478 -25.55 19.54 -26.70
N PHE A 479 -25.39 18.50 -27.52
CA PHE A 479 -25.04 18.64 -28.93
C PHE A 479 -26.23 18.53 -29.89
N SER A 480 -27.47 18.58 -29.38
CA SER A 480 -28.71 18.38 -30.16
C SER A 480 -28.85 19.24 -31.42
N LYS A 481 -28.18 20.40 -31.47
CA LYS A 481 -28.20 21.35 -32.60
C LYS A 481 -26.94 21.34 -33.47
N ARG A 482 -25.97 20.47 -33.19
CA ARG A 482 -24.67 20.42 -33.88
C ARG A 482 -24.52 19.12 -34.65
N LYS A 483 -23.90 19.20 -35.83
CA LYS A 483 -23.47 18.00 -36.56
C LYS A 483 -22.17 17.51 -35.93
N LEU A 484 -22.20 16.31 -35.36
CA LEU A 484 -21.03 15.71 -34.74
C LEU A 484 -20.03 15.21 -35.79
N GLY A 485 -18.75 15.27 -35.44
CA GLY A 485 -17.64 14.82 -36.27
C GLY A 485 -17.47 13.30 -36.28
N LYS A 486 -16.27 12.84 -36.62
CA LYS A 486 -15.97 11.40 -36.65
C LYS A 486 -16.04 10.82 -35.23
N PRO A 487 -16.77 9.71 -35.01
CA PRO A 487 -16.78 9.02 -33.72
C PRO A 487 -15.40 8.42 -33.42
N VAL A 488 -14.81 8.82 -32.30
CA VAL A 488 -13.48 8.38 -31.88
C VAL A 488 -13.51 7.77 -30.47
N ILE A 489 -12.83 6.64 -30.30
CA ILE A 489 -12.47 6.08 -29.00
C ILE A 489 -10.97 6.32 -28.78
N PHE A 490 -10.62 6.83 -27.59
CA PHE A 490 -9.22 7.02 -27.19
C PHE A 490 -8.82 5.94 -26.17
N ASP A 491 -7.90 5.07 -26.54
CA ASP A 491 -7.34 4.01 -25.69
C ASP A 491 -5.95 4.47 -25.19
N MET A 492 -5.77 4.55 -23.88
CA MET A 492 -4.60 5.18 -23.26
C MET A 492 -4.07 4.39 -22.07
N ASP A 493 -2.80 4.62 -21.71
CA ASP A 493 -2.09 3.94 -20.63
C ASP A 493 -1.72 4.84 -19.44
N MET A 494 -2.30 6.06 -19.45
CA MET A 494 -2.21 7.08 -18.41
C MET A 494 -0.80 7.64 -18.20
N SER A 495 0.05 7.56 -19.22
CA SER A 495 1.28 8.34 -19.23
C SER A 495 1.00 9.86 -19.27
N ALA A 496 1.97 10.69 -18.90
CA ALA A 496 1.84 12.14 -19.03
C ALA A 496 1.54 12.58 -20.49
N GLY A 497 2.10 11.86 -21.48
CA GLY A 497 1.81 12.09 -22.90
C GLY A 497 0.34 11.84 -23.26
N ASP A 498 -0.30 10.87 -22.59
CA ASP A 498 -1.72 10.59 -22.82
C ASP A 498 -2.63 11.65 -22.26
N PHE A 499 -2.33 12.17 -21.06
CA PHE A 499 -3.11 13.28 -20.49
C PHE A 499 -3.02 14.54 -21.36
N LEU A 500 -1.84 14.84 -21.92
CA LEU A 500 -1.69 15.91 -22.91
C LEU A 500 -2.50 15.65 -24.18
N THR A 501 -2.45 14.41 -24.68
CA THR A 501 -3.22 14.00 -25.86
C THR A 501 -4.72 14.09 -25.61
N LEU A 502 -5.21 13.66 -24.44
CA LEU A 502 -6.60 13.78 -24.05
C LEU A 502 -7.04 15.24 -24.04
N ILE A 503 -6.29 16.12 -23.40
CA ILE A 503 -6.62 17.56 -23.37
C ILE A 503 -6.64 18.14 -24.79
N TYR A 504 -5.69 17.77 -25.64
CA TYR A 504 -5.66 18.18 -27.04
C TYR A 504 -6.92 17.71 -27.78
N LEU A 505 -7.27 16.42 -27.68
CA LEU A 505 -8.46 15.85 -28.31
C LEU A 505 -9.76 16.51 -27.83
N LEU A 506 -9.84 16.86 -26.55
CA LEU A 506 -11.00 17.58 -25.98
C LEU A 506 -11.08 19.05 -26.42
N LYS A 507 -9.98 19.64 -26.93
CA LYS A 507 -9.95 20.98 -27.54
C LYS A 507 -10.25 20.98 -29.03
N VAL A 508 -10.12 19.83 -29.71
CA VAL A 508 -10.54 19.71 -31.11
C VAL A 508 -12.05 19.97 -31.21
N PRO A 509 -12.54 20.76 -32.19
CA PRO A 509 -13.96 20.98 -32.38
C PRO A 509 -14.73 19.66 -32.51
N VAL A 510 -15.83 19.53 -31.77
CA VAL A 510 -16.67 18.31 -31.74
C VAL A 510 -17.27 17.98 -33.11
N GLU A 511 -17.40 19.00 -33.97
CA GLU A 511 -17.85 18.87 -35.36
C GLU A 511 -16.81 18.18 -36.27
N LEU A 512 -15.55 18.09 -35.82
CA LEU A 512 -14.46 17.40 -36.53
C LEU A 512 -14.19 16.02 -35.90
N ILE A 513 -13.99 15.99 -34.58
CA ILE A 513 -13.69 14.77 -33.82
C ILE A 513 -14.62 14.71 -32.61
N ASP A 514 -15.39 13.63 -32.54
CA ASP A 514 -16.34 13.38 -31.48
C ASP A 514 -15.82 12.23 -30.60
N ILE A 515 -15.15 12.59 -29.50
CA ILE A 515 -14.66 11.60 -28.52
C ILE A 515 -15.87 10.98 -27.82
N ARG A 516 -16.11 9.70 -28.11
CA ARG A 516 -17.24 8.90 -27.61
C ARG A 516 -16.93 8.07 -26.39
N GLY A 517 -15.65 7.83 -26.11
CA GLY A 517 -15.23 7.08 -24.93
C GLY A 517 -13.73 7.03 -24.79
N ILE A 518 -13.31 6.73 -23.56
CA ILE A 518 -11.92 6.50 -23.20
C ILE A 518 -11.79 5.07 -22.68
N LEU A 519 -10.85 4.31 -23.23
CA LEU A 519 -10.46 3.00 -22.72
C LEU A 519 -9.11 3.15 -22.03
N VAL A 520 -8.97 2.53 -20.86
CA VAL A 520 -7.76 2.65 -20.04
C VAL A 520 -7.08 1.30 -19.95
N SER A 521 -5.82 1.21 -20.37
CA SER A 521 -5.01 0.01 -20.21
C SER A 521 -4.42 -0.03 -18.80
N GLY A 522 -4.96 -0.90 -17.94
CA GLY A 522 -4.52 -1.04 -16.55
C GLY A 522 -3.14 -1.69 -16.38
N ASN A 523 -2.57 -2.24 -17.46
CA ASN A 523 -1.21 -2.77 -17.54
C ASN A 523 -0.22 -1.78 -18.18
N GLY A 524 -0.58 -0.50 -18.14
CA GLY A 524 0.09 0.62 -18.79
C GLY A 524 1.29 1.21 -18.05
N TRP A 525 1.62 2.45 -18.41
CA TRP A 525 2.70 3.22 -17.80
C TRP A 525 2.38 3.69 -16.38
N ALA A 526 1.12 3.98 -16.07
CA ALA A 526 0.67 4.31 -14.71
C ALA A 526 -0.17 3.17 -14.11
N ASN A 527 -0.30 3.16 -12.78
CA ASN A 527 -1.17 2.21 -12.09
C ASN A 527 -2.64 2.45 -12.45
N ALA A 528 -3.45 1.39 -12.51
CA ALA A 528 -4.88 1.45 -12.78
C ALA A 528 -5.66 2.41 -11.85
N ALA A 529 -5.20 2.60 -10.60
CA ALA A 529 -5.78 3.55 -9.65
C ALA A 529 -5.67 5.02 -10.10
N THR A 530 -4.84 5.32 -11.09
CA THR A 530 -4.66 6.66 -11.69
C THR A 530 -5.87 7.10 -12.53
N ILE A 531 -6.83 6.20 -12.80
CA ILE A 531 -8.04 6.47 -13.58
C ILE A 531 -8.83 7.69 -13.06
N ASP A 532 -8.75 7.97 -11.76
CA ASP A 532 -9.37 9.13 -11.14
C ASP A 532 -8.94 10.47 -11.76
N ILE A 533 -7.70 10.57 -12.23
CA ILE A 533 -7.18 11.79 -12.88
C ILE A 533 -7.88 12.02 -14.23
N ILE A 534 -8.28 10.95 -14.93
CA ILE A 534 -9.03 11.08 -16.19
C ILE A 534 -10.39 11.75 -15.91
N TYR A 535 -11.05 11.36 -14.82
CA TYR A 535 -12.32 11.98 -14.43
C TYR A 535 -12.15 13.48 -14.15
N ASP A 536 -11.10 13.88 -13.45
CA ASP A 536 -10.84 15.29 -13.19
C ASP A 536 -10.53 16.09 -14.45
N VAL A 537 -9.78 15.52 -15.40
CA VAL A 537 -9.51 16.17 -16.70
C VAL A 537 -10.80 16.35 -17.49
N LEU A 538 -11.65 15.33 -17.54
CA LEU A 538 -12.96 15.42 -18.19
C LEU A 538 -13.85 16.48 -17.54
N HIS A 539 -13.87 16.50 -16.21
CA HIS A 539 -14.65 17.45 -15.43
C HIS A 539 -14.17 18.89 -15.65
N MET A 540 -12.85 19.12 -15.62
CA MET A 540 -12.21 20.40 -15.95
C MET A 540 -12.60 20.89 -17.35
N MET A 541 -12.73 19.95 -18.30
CA MET A 541 -13.06 20.23 -19.69
C MET A 541 -14.57 20.30 -19.95
N GLY A 542 -15.41 20.09 -18.93
CA GLY A 542 -16.86 20.08 -19.05
C GLY A 542 -17.39 18.94 -19.93
N ARG A 543 -16.73 17.77 -19.87
CA ARG A 543 -16.99 16.59 -20.72
C ARG A 543 -17.25 15.32 -19.90
N ASP A 544 -18.02 15.45 -18.82
CA ASP A 544 -18.45 14.31 -18.00
C ASP A 544 -19.45 13.39 -18.73
N ASP A 545 -19.85 13.73 -19.96
CA ASP A 545 -20.61 12.89 -20.87
C ASP A 545 -19.81 11.71 -21.42
N ILE A 546 -18.47 11.78 -21.41
CA ILE A 546 -17.61 10.75 -21.97
C ILE A 546 -17.46 9.56 -20.99
N PRO A 547 -17.89 8.35 -21.36
CA PRO A 547 -17.66 7.15 -20.56
C PRO A 547 -16.16 6.78 -20.56
N VAL A 548 -15.68 6.34 -19.40
CA VAL A 548 -14.30 5.87 -19.21
C VAL A 548 -14.36 4.45 -18.71
N GLY A 549 -13.69 3.53 -19.40
CA GLY A 549 -13.69 2.11 -19.09
C GLY A 549 -12.31 1.61 -18.70
N LEU A 550 -12.20 0.92 -17.57
CA LEU A 550 -10.95 0.31 -17.12
C LEU A 550 -10.77 -1.07 -17.76
N GLY A 551 -9.66 -1.25 -18.44
CA GLY A 551 -9.22 -2.49 -19.05
C GLY A 551 -8.59 -3.47 -18.07
N ASN A 552 -8.06 -4.57 -18.61
CA ASN A 552 -7.33 -5.52 -17.78
C ASN A 552 -6.04 -4.88 -17.23
N ILE A 553 -5.76 -5.20 -15.96
CA ILE A 553 -4.54 -4.80 -15.23
C ILE A 553 -3.30 -5.62 -15.57
N THR A 554 -3.47 -6.67 -16.38
CA THR A 554 -2.38 -7.56 -16.84
C THR A 554 -2.49 -7.74 -18.34
N ALA A 555 -1.35 -8.04 -18.97
CA ALA A 555 -1.33 -8.37 -20.40
C ALA A 555 -2.08 -9.68 -20.67
N GLN A 556 -2.67 -9.81 -21.85
CA GLN A 556 -3.36 -11.04 -22.23
C GLN A 556 -2.43 -12.26 -22.10
N GLY A 557 -2.96 -13.35 -21.56
CA GLY A 557 -2.22 -14.60 -21.35
C GLY A 557 -1.22 -14.58 -20.19
N THR A 558 -1.12 -13.48 -19.42
CA THR A 558 -0.27 -13.44 -18.23
C THR A 558 -1.04 -13.80 -16.95
N PRO A 559 -0.41 -14.53 -16.01
CA PRO A 559 -1.00 -14.79 -14.70
C PRO A 559 -1.27 -13.49 -13.93
N SER A 560 -2.34 -13.45 -13.13
CA SER A 560 -2.76 -12.27 -12.36
C SER A 560 -1.71 -11.72 -11.38
N LEU A 561 -0.83 -12.59 -10.89
CA LEU A 561 0.26 -12.26 -9.95
C LEU A 561 1.62 -12.03 -10.65
N SER A 562 1.66 -12.03 -11.99
CA SER A 562 2.90 -11.84 -12.75
C SER A 562 3.26 -10.36 -12.88
N CYS A 563 4.57 -10.04 -12.80
CA CYS A 563 5.08 -8.69 -13.12
C CYS A 563 5.99 -8.67 -14.36
N THR A 564 5.80 -9.63 -15.27
CA THR A 564 6.71 -9.85 -16.40
C THR A 564 6.96 -8.59 -17.24
N TYR A 565 5.92 -7.78 -17.48
CA TYR A 565 6.01 -6.55 -18.27
C TYR A 565 6.17 -5.30 -17.41
N VAL A 566 5.49 -5.26 -16.27
CA VAL A 566 5.53 -4.13 -15.33
C VAL A 566 6.93 -3.89 -14.75
N LYS A 567 7.76 -4.94 -14.61
CA LYS A 567 9.15 -4.81 -14.13
C LYS A 567 10.05 -3.89 -14.97
N ALA A 568 9.62 -3.50 -16.16
CA ALA A 568 10.34 -2.54 -16.99
C ALA A 568 10.11 -1.08 -16.55
N ILE A 569 9.07 -0.81 -15.77
CA ILE A 569 8.72 0.54 -15.31
C ILE A 569 9.41 0.79 -13.97
N PRO A 570 10.18 1.88 -13.81
CA PRO A 570 10.73 2.26 -12.52
C PRO A 570 9.62 2.47 -11.47
N HIS A 571 9.82 2.02 -10.23
CA HIS A 571 8.89 2.33 -9.14
C HIS A 571 9.07 3.76 -8.60
N GLY A 572 10.30 4.27 -8.64
CA GLY A 572 10.67 5.63 -8.23
C GLY A 572 10.55 6.66 -9.36
N SER A 573 11.34 7.73 -9.30
CA SER A 573 11.27 8.84 -10.26
C SER A 573 11.46 8.37 -11.71
N GLY A 574 10.73 9.01 -12.62
CA GLY A 574 10.58 8.65 -14.02
C GLY A 574 9.60 7.50 -14.28
N GLY A 575 9.01 6.90 -13.25
CA GLY A 575 8.07 5.78 -13.40
C GLY A 575 6.77 5.95 -12.60
N PHE A 576 6.40 4.96 -11.78
CA PHE A 576 5.08 4.90 -11.13
C PHE A 576 4.82 6.08 -10.20
N ILE A 577 5.74 6.43 -9.29
CA ILE A 577 5.52 7.54 -8.36
C ILE A 577 5.19 8.87 -9.08
N ASP A 578 5.87 9.13 -10.19
CA ASP A 578 5.64 10.32 -11.00
C ASP A 578 4.34 10.20 -11.80
N SER A 579 4.11 9.06 -12.46
CA SER A 579 2.96 8.90 -13.35
C SER A 579 1.63 8.81 -12.59
N ASP A 580 1.60 8.09 -11.47
CA ASP A 580 0.41 7.91 -10.62
C ASP A 580 -0.08 9.23 -10.00
N THR A 581 0.81 10.21 -9.87
CA THR A 581 0.50 11.54 -9.33
C THR A 581 0.34 12.61 -10.42
N LEU A 582 0.53 12.23 -11.69
CA LEU A 582 0.75 13.14 -12.82
C LEU A 582 1.81 14.20 -12.47
N TYR A 583 2.95 13.76 -11.95
CA TYR A 583 4.07 14.58 -11.50
C TYR A 583 3.63 15.62 -10.45
N GLY A 584 2.67 15.26 -9.61
CA GLY A 584 2.03 16.14 -8.63
C GLY A 584 0.96 17.07 -9.19
N LEU A 585 0.79 17.15 -10.51
CA LEU A 585 -0.19 18.04 -11.16
C LEU A 585 -1.62 17.52 -11.02
N GLY A 586 -1.83 16.22 -10.75
CA GLY A 586 -3.16 15.68 -10.49
C GLY A 586 -3.89 16.41 -9.37
N ARG A 587 -3.16 16.93 -8.38
CA ARG A 587 -3.71 17.76 -7.28
C ARG A 587 -4.12 19.18 -7.70
N MET A 588 -3.76 19.63 -8.90
CA MET A 588 -4.16 20.95 -9.42
C MET A 588 -5.47 20.91 -10.21
N LEU A 589 -5.98 19.71 -10.50
CA LEU A 589 -7.22 19.54 -11.24
C LEU A 589 -8.44 19.70 -10.33
N PRO A 590 -9.59 20.14 -10.86
CA PRO A 590 -10.82 20.14 -10.10
C PRO A 590 -11.24 18.70 -9.78
N ARG A 591 -11.77 18.48 -8.58
CA ARG A 591 -12.22 17.16 -8.14
C ARG A 591 -13.54 16.83 -8.83
N SER A 592 -13.52 15.82 -9.69
CA SER A 592 -14.72 15.25 -10.30
C SER A 592 -15.59 14.54 -9.25
N PRO A 593 -16.95 14.58 -9.37
CA PRO A 593 -17.84 13.70 -8.60
C PRO A 593 -17.70 12.22 -8.96
N ARG A 594 -17.22 11.92 -10.18
CA ARG A 594 -16.86 10.55 -10.60
C ARG A 594 -15.52 10.15 -9.98
N ARG A 595 -15.40 8.87 -9.62
CA ARG A 595 -14.21 8.25 -9.04
C ARG A 595 -14.20 6.76 -9.35
N TYR A 596 -13.06 6.12 -9.20
CA TYR A 596 -12.99 4.67 -9.06
C TYR A 596 -13.82 4.26 -7.85
N THR A 597 -14.62 3.22 -8.00
CA THR A 597 -15.13 2.45 -6.88
C THR A 597 -14.93 0.97 -7.19
N ALA A 598 -14.45 0.23 -6.21
CA ALA A 598 -14.21 -1.22 -6.31
C ALA A 598 -15.50 -2.05 -6.33
N GLU A 599 -16.65 -1.38 -6.42
CA GLU A 599 -17.97 -1.95 -6.22
C GLU A 599 -18.50 -2.49 -7.53
N ASN A 600 -19.07 -3.69 -7.52
CA ASN A 600 -19.81 -4.23 -8.65
C ASN A 600 -21.24 -4.55 -8.20
N SER A 601 -22.22 -4.12 -9.01
CA SER A 601 -23.65 -4.34 -8.76
C SER A 601 -23.95 -5.84 -8.69
N VAL A 602 -24.62 -6.28 -7.63
CA VAL A 602 -25.05 -7.67 -7.40
C VAL A 602 -25.89 -8.21 -8.57
N ASP A 603 -26.50 -7.35 -9.39
CA ASP A 603 -27.26 -7.75 -10.59
C ASP A 603 -26.43 -8.48 -11.66
N HIS A 604 -25.09 -8.41 -11.58
CA HIS A 604 -24.17 -9.08 -12.50
C HIS A 604 -23.22 -10.08 -11.81
N GLY A 605 -23.60 -10.61 -10.64
CA GLY A 605 -22.88 -11.72 -10.00
C GLY A 605 -21.70 -11.32 -9.10
N ALA A 606 -21.65 -10.07 -8.65
CA ALA A 606 -20.64 -9.58 -7.72
C ALA A 606 -20.96 -9.91 -6.24
N PRO A 607 -19.95 -9.96 -5.36
CA PRO A 607 -20.13 -10.50 -4.00
C PRO A 607 -21.08 -9.69 -3.10
N ARG A 608 -21.14 -8.34 -3.20
CA ARG A 608 -21.91 -7.45 -2.30
C ARG A 608 -22.28 -6.09 -2.92
N ASN A 609 -23.27 -5.40 -2.31
CA ASN A 609 -23.84 -4.12 -2.77
C ASN A 609 -23.21 -2.88 -2.13
N THR A 610 -23.23 -1.77 -2.87
CA THR A 610 -22.90 -0.42 -2.43
C THR A 610 -24.14 0.48 -2.29
N GLU A 611 -23.99 1.59 -1.57
CA GLU A 611 -24.94 2.71 -1.52
C GLU A 611 -24.97 3.54 -2.83
N HIS A 612 -23.94 3.47 -3.69
CA HIS A 612 -23.81 4.27 -4.93
C HIS A 612 -23.42 3.43 -6.17
N PRO A 613 -24.25 2.44 -6.59
CA PRO A 613 -23.92 1.54 -7.71
C PRO A 613 -23.71 2.27 -9.05
N GLU A 614 -24.25 3.47 -9.21
CA GLU A 614 -24.06 4.34 -10.36
C GLU A 614 -22.62 4.86 -10.53
N LEU A 615 -21.81 4.81 -9.46
CA LEU A 615 -20.42 5.25 -9.46
C LEU A 615 -19.41 4.12 -9.72
N ARG A 616 -19.88 2.88 -9.99
CA ARG A 616 -19.00 1.74 -10.25
C ARG A 616 -18.00 2.00 -11.37
N GLN A 617 -16.81 1.44 -11.25
CA GLN A 617 -15.84 1.46 -12.34
C GLN A 617 -16.31 0.55 -13.49
N VAL A 618 -16.75 1.17 -14.58
CA VAL A 618 -17.16 0.44 -15.80
C VAL A 618 -15.92 -0.16 -16.47
N SER A 619 -16.05 -1.36 -17.05
CA SER A 619 -14.96 -1.99 -17.80
C SER A 619 -14.79 -1.37 -19.19
N ALA A 620 -13.58 -1.45 -19.75
CA ALA A 620 -13.30 -1.01 -21.13
C ALA A 620 -14.21 -1.70 -22.16
N PHE A 621 -14.52 -2.98 -21.96
CA PHE A 621 -15.39 -3.74 -22.86
C PHE A 621 -16.86 -3.30 -22.78
N GLU A 622 -17.38 -2.99 -21.60
CA GLU A 622 -18.74 -2.43 -21.45
C GLU A 622 -18.87 -1.05 -22.10
N VAL A 623 -17.86 -0.20 -21.97
CA VAL A 623 -17.81 1.11 -22.66
C VAL A 623 -17.81 0.92 -24.17
N TRP A 624 -17.01 -0.02 -24.70
CA TRP A 624 -17.04 -0.39 -26.11
C TRP A 624 -18.44 -0.81 -26.58
N GLN A 625 -19.10 -1.73 -25.86
CA GLN A 625 -20.43 -2.20 -26.23
C GLN A 625 -21.48 -1.08 -26.21
N SER A 626 -21.42 -0.19 -25.22
CA SER A 626 -22.31 0.97 -25.12
C SER A 626 -22.15 1.91 -26.32
N ILE A 627 -20.91 2.23 -26.70
CA ILE A 627 -20.62 3.12 -27.83
C ILE A 627 -21.03 2.46 -29.15
N LYS A 628 -20.68 1.18 -29.34
CA LYS A 628 -21.08 0.40 -30.52
C LYS A 628 -22.60 0.45 -30.71
N LYS A 629 -23.38 0.20 -29.65
CA LYS A 629 -24.85 0.24 -29.69
C LYS A 629 -25.39 1.63 -30.05
N ALA A 630 -24.71 2.70 -29.62
CA ALA A 630 -25.14 4.08 -29.89
C ALA A 630 -24.79 4.56 -31.31
N VAL A 631 -23.68 4.07 -31.89
CA VAL A 631 -23.11 4.58 -33.15
C VAL A 631 -23.48 3.68 -34.34
N TYR A 632 -23.42 2.35 -34.18
CA TYR A 632 -23.69 1.39 -35.26
C TYR A 632 -25.20 1.10 -35.41
N PRO A 633 -25.74 0.91 -36.63
CA PRO A 633 -25.07 0.87 -37.93
C PRO A 633 -24.91 2.23 -38.65
N LYS A 634 -25.24 3.34 -37.98
CA LYS A 634 -25.28 4.67 -38.63
C LYS A 634 -23.90 5.15 -39.05
N ASP A 635 -22.91 4.96 -38.18
CA ASP A 635 -21.53 5.36 -38.39
C ASP A 635 -20.55 4.25 -37.98
N LYS A 636 -19.28 4.42 -38.37
CA LYS A 636 -18.16 3.57 -37.95
C LYS A 636 -17.24 4.30 -36.97
N ILE A 637 -16.57 3.54 -36.12
CA ILE A 637 -15.74 4.06 -35.02
C ILE A 637 -14.26 4.08 -35.41
N THR A 638 -13.57 5.18 -35.11
CA THR A 638 -12.11 5.27 -35.19
C THR A 638 -11.49 5.05 -33.82
N ILE A 639 -10.42 4.26 -33.71
CA ILE A 639 -9.75 4.01 -32.43
C ILE A 639 -8.35 4.60 -32.47
N LEU A 640 -8.01 5.44 -31.49
CA LEU A 640 -6.67 5.96 -31.26
C LEU A 640 -6.07 5.21 -30.08
N THR A 641 -4.92 4.55 -30.26
CA THR A 641 -4.29 3.74 -29.22
C THR A 641 -2.91 4.31 -28.85
N ASN A 642 -2.76 4.72 -27.59
CA ASN A 642 -1.55 5.31 -27.03
C ASN A 642 -0.90 4.46 -25.93
N GLY A 643 -1.13 3.15 -25.96
CA GLY A 643 -0.69 2.25 -24.91
C GLY A 643 -0.58 0.81 -25.38
N PRO A 644 -0.42 -0.14 -24.44
CA PRO A 644 -0.58 -1.55 -24.75
C PRO A 644 -1.92 -1.82 -25.45
N LEU A 645 -1.91 -2.57 -26.56
CA LEU A 645 -3.11 -2.89 -27.35
C LEU A 645 -4.05 -3.91 -26.68
N THR A 646 -3.99 -4.03 -25.35
CA THR A 646 -4.70 -5.05 -24.56
C THR A 646 -6.21 -4.88 -24.67
N ASN A 647 -6.70 -3.63 -24.63
CA ASN A 647 -8.12 -3.33 -24.76
C ASN A 647 -8.64 -3.61 -26.17
N LEU A 648 -7.93 -3.15 -27.20
CA LEU A 648 -8.30 -3.43 -28.59
C LEU A 648 -8.29 -4.93 -28.90
N ALA A 649 -7.28 -5.67 -28.42
CA ALA A 649 -7.23 -7.11 -28.57
C ALA A 649 -8.42 -7.79 -27.87
N ASN A 650 -8.80 -7.36 -26.66
CA ASN A 650 -10.00 -7.86 -25.98
C ASN A 650 -11.27 -7.60 -26.80
N VAL A 651 -11.42 -6.39 -27.35
CA VAL A 651 -12.57 -6.04 -28.21
C VAL A 651 -12.64 -6.96 -29.42
N LEU A 652 -11.53 -7.16 -30.13
CA LEU A 652 -11.50 -7.98 -31.35
C LEU A 652 -11.71 -9.49 -31.07
N LEU A 653 -11.30 -9.97 -29.90
CA LEU A 653 -11.46 -11.38 -29.52
C LEU A 653 -12.87 -11.72 -29.03
N PHE A 654 -13.55 -10.80 -28.35
CA PHE A 654 -14.83 -11.07 -27.69
C PHE A 654 -16.04 -10.42 -28.38
N ASP A 655 -15.84 -9.65 -29.43
CA ASP A 655 -16.91 -9.09 -30.25
C ASP A 655 -16.68 -9.40 -31.73
N ASP A 656 -17.31 -10.47 -32.21
CA ASP A 656 -17.22 -10.96 -33.61
C ASP A 656 -17.58 -9.88 -34.65
N ASN A 657 -18.38 -8.89 -34.27
CA ASN A 657 -18.80 -7.80 -35.16
C ASN A 657 -17.88 -6.57 -35.07
N ALA A 658 -16.87 -6.54 -34.19
CA ALA A 658 -16.02 -5.38 -34.00
C ALA A 658 -15.35 -4.92 -35.30
N GLY A 659 -14.85 -5.84 -36.12
CA GLY A 659 -14.22 -5.52 -37.40
C GLY A 659 -15.14 -4.83 -38.41
N ALA A 660 -16.45 -5.09 -38.35
CA ALA A 660 -17.43 -4.41 -39.21
C ALA A 660 -17.70 -2.96 -38.77
N VAL A 661 -17.57 -2.70 -37.46
CA VAL A 661 -17.86 -1.40 -36.81
C VAL A 661 -16.64 -0.48 -36.83
N ILE A 662 -15.43 -1.04 -36.67
CA ILE A 662 -14.18 -0.28 -36.66
C ILE A 662 -13.87 0.19 -38.09
N LYS A 663 -13.62 1.48 -38.24
CA LYS A 663 -13.21 2.10 -39.52
C LYS A 663 -11.71 2.05 -39.72
N GLU A 664 -10.98 2.58 -38.73
CA GLU A 664 -9.54 2.78 -38.76
C GLU A 664 -9.00 2.76 -37.34
N VAL A 665 -7.77 2.28 -37.20
CA VAL A 665 -7.03 2.21 -35.92
C VAL A 665 -5.72 2.96 -36.11
N PHE A 666 -5.46 3.93 -35.25
CA PHE A 666 -4.18 4.61 -35.16
C PHE A 666 -3.41 4.05 -33.97
N ILE A 667 -2.16 3.65 -34.21
CA ILE A 667 -1.30 3.02 -33.20
C ILE A 667 -0.09 3.90 -32.95
N VAL A 668 0.07 4.33 -31.70
CA VAL A 668 1.31 4.93 -31.20
C VAL A 668 2.14 3.83 -30.56
N GLY A 669 3.37 3.67 -31.04
CA GLY A 669 4.32 2.69 -30.53
C GLY A 669 4.95 1.84 -31.63
N GLY A 670 5.84 0.96 -31.21
CA GLY A 670 6.69 0.18 -32.11
C GLY A 670 8.02 0.89 -32.41
N HIS A 671 9.08 0.10 -32.47
CA HIS A 671 10.39 0.54 -32.90
C HIS A 671 10.70 -0.17 -34.22
N ILE A 672 10.81 0.58 -35.31
CA ILE A 672 11.16 0.08 -36.64
C ILE A 672 12.59 0.54 -36.92
N PRO A 673 13.61 -0.29 -36.58
CA PRO A 673 15.00 0.11 -36.73
C PRO A 673 15.33 0.31 -38.21
N LYS A 674 15.90 1.47 -38.57
CA LYS A 674 16.40 1.70 -39.95
C LYS A 674 17.79 1.10 -40.18
N ASP A 675 18.59 0.98 -39.11
CA ASP A 675 19.96 0.46 -39.15
C ASP A 675 20.19 -0.62 -38.10
N LYS A 676 21.18 -1.49 -38.34
CA LYS A 676 21.68 -2.44 -37.32
C LYS A 676 22.26 -1.65 -36.13
N GLY A 677 21.58 -1.71 -34.98
CA GLY A 677 22.09 -1.16 -33.71
C GLY A 677 21.17 -0.15 -33.02
N GLN A 678 20.09 0.32 -33.68
CA GLN A 678 19.08 1.17 -33.03
C GLN A 678 18.38 0.41 -31.91
N LYS A 679 18.12 1.08 -30.78
CA LYS A 679 17.57 0.48 -29.57
C LYS A 679 16.15 0.97 -29.33
N GLY A 680 15.29 0.07 -28.82
CA GLY A 680 13.97 0.44 -28.33
C GLY A 680 14.02 1.23 -27.02
N ASN A 681 12.86 1.72 -26.58
CA ASN A 681 12.66 2.50 -25.35
C ASN A 681 12.37 1.65 -24.10
N VAL A 682 12.46 0.32 -24.19
CA VAL A 682 12.46 -0.58 -23.02
C VAL A 682 13.90 -0.70 -22.49
N PHE A 683 14.40 0.38 -21.90
CA PHE A 683 15.82 0.54 -21.55
C PHE A 683 16.23 -0.16 -20.24
N THR A 684 15.27 -0.45 -19.36
CA THR A 684 15.49 -1.10 -18.05
C THR A 684 15.73 -2.61 -18.15
N VAL A 685 15.48 -3.22 -19.32
CA VAL A 685 15.68 -4.65 -19.57
C VAL A 685 16.68 -4.82 -20.73
N PRO A 686 17.99 -5.01 -20.44
CA PRO A 686 19.03 -5.04 -21.48
C PRO A 686 18.82 -6.07 -22.60
N SER A 687 18.13 -7.18 -22.32
CA SER A 687 17.79 -8.21 -23.32
C SER A 687 16.73 -7.76 -24.33
N ASN A 688 15.92 -6.75 -23.99
CA ASN A 688 14.84 -6.23 -24.84
C ASN A 688 15.26 -5.02 -25.67
N LYS A 689 16.56 -4.75 -25.72
CA LYS A 689 17.17 -3.60 -26.40
C LYS A 689 16.77 -3.45 -27.87
N TYR A 690 16.34 -4.52 -28.54
CA TYR A 690 15.95 -4.51 -29.97
C TYR A 690 14.47 -4.87 -30.22
N LEU A 691 13.62 -4.88 -29.19
CA LEU A 691 12.20 -5.19 -29.39
C LEU A 691 11.60 -4.20 -30.39
N GLY A 692 11.05 -4.71 -31.49
CA GLY A 692 10.58 -3.92 -32.63
C GLY A 692 9.62 -4.72 -33.51
N ILE A 693 8.85 -4.04 -34.35
CA ILE A 693 7.92 -4.69 -35.27
C ILE A 693 8.74 -5.26 -36.43
N GLN A 694 8.73 -6.59 -36.60
CA GLN A 694 9.25 -7.19 -37.82
C GLN A 694 8.23 -7.01 -38.94
N HIS A 695 8.71 -6.60 -40.12
CA HIS A 695 7.89 -6.56 -41.32
C HIS A 695 7.49 -8.00 -41.64
N VAL A 696 6.23 -8.36 -41.36
CA VAL A 696 5.64 -9.59 -41.88
C VAL A 696 5.20 -9.23 -43.30
N SER A 697 6.02 -9.66 -44.27
CA SER A 697 5.78 -9.51 -45.71
C SER A 697 4.58 -10.34 -46.17
#